data_AF-A0A7V6ZLR1-F1
#
_entry.id   AF-A0A7V6ZLR1-F1
#
_cell.length_a   1.000
_cell.length_b   1.000
_cell.length_c   1.000
_cell.angle_alpha   90.00
_cell.angle_beta   90.00
_cell.angle_gamma   90.00
#
_symmetry.space_group_name_H-M   'P 1'
#
loop_
_entity.id
_entity.type
_entity.pdbx_description
1 polymer ?
#
loop_
_entity_poly.entity_id
_entity_poly.type
_entity_poly.pdbx_seq_one_letter_code
_entity_poly.pdbx_strand_id
1 'polypeptide(L)'
;MDWSDFLSQARTALGTGDPAVTVAVLDGPVDTSHPCFAGARLETAAIFAHDGPGAATAHGTHVASQLFGQPGSGMEGLAPDCRGLIVPVFGGDRPACSQLDLARAILVAVDRGADVINVSSGQPSDDGEPDPVLAQAIETCRRRNVLIVAAAGNDGCACLHVPAAARTVLAAGAMDAEGRPLPSSNFGPAYRSQGVLAPGRDIPGAVPGGGIQRRSGTSYAAPAVSGLAALLVSLQRRLGRTPDPHGVRRALLAAAEPCRPGPKDDCSTALAGKINIRRAIDAITGGETMTTDTDMLVPSDADDGVAAEAIHRYDPAAIAARRPPAHTRAELRPSDGGNAFASDAPAPSGARTDAGVIPSDCGCGCGGKKEGGCACGGKKEGGGCGCGGGRSQIVYAIGRLGIDFGSEARRDSFLQAMSVRPVDSPIESPVPEGFSHQLLAYLDGNPYEAPGLIWTLNLDATPIYAIQPLGAYAEAAYDRLREALRAQINEGVELISVPGTIAGQVRLQSGQIVPLVVPAIRGLYSWATQPLVAHVLGAMPDAAEDRAVYERQASGLANYLDRVYYDLRNLGITGEERALNYSATNAVQIASVIRSATSDQLDLDQIAVRKSPVCRPDSECYDVELSFFDPRNTNVASRVFRFTVDVSDVIPVTVGPVRSWTRRA
;
A
#
# COMPACT_ATOMS: atom_id res chain seq x y z
N MET A 1 -2.30 32.63 -16.17
CA MET A 1 -1.84 32.20 -14.84
C MET A 1 -0.78 31.14 -15.02
N ASP A 2 0.48 31.58 -15.10
CA ASP A 2 1.64 30.69 -14.99
C ASP A 2 1.94 30.39 -13.51
N TRP A 3 3.01 29.62 -13.25
CA TRP A 3 3.43 29.29 -11.89
C TRP A 3 3.82 30.52 -11.05
N SER A 4 4.53 31.49 -11.63
CA SER A 4 5.00 32.69 -10.93
C SER A 4 3.83 33.59 -10.54
N ASP A 5 2.86 33.75 -11.44
CA ASP A 5 1.59 34.44 -11.21
C ASP A 5 0.76 33.76 -10.10
N PHE A 6 0.59 32.43 -10.18
CA PHE A 6 -0.11 31.63 -9.16
C PHE A 6 0.56 31.73 -7.78
N LEU A 7 1.88 31.56 -7.72
CA LEU A 7 2.69 31.66 -6.50
C LEU A 7 2.61 33.06 -5.88
N SER A 8 2.71 34.10 -6.71
CA SER A 8 2.60 35.50 -6.29
C SER A 8 1.22 35.81 -5.72
N GLN A 9 0.14 35.51 -6.47
CA GLN A 9 -1.23 35.72 -5.99
C GLN A 9 -1.51 34.98 -4.68
N ALA A 10 -1.08 33.72 -4.56
CA ALA A 10 -1.29 32.93 -3.36
C ALA A 10 -0.53 33.51 -2.17
N ARG A 11 0.77 33.81 -2.31
CA ARG A 11 1.57 34.33 -1.19
C ARG A 11 1.23 35.77 -0.81
N THR A 12 0.81 36.61 -1.75
CA THR A 12 0.31 37.96 -1.43
C THR A 12 -1.01 37.91 -0.65
N ALA A 13 -1.93 37.00 -1.01
CA ALA A 13 -3.25 36.93 -0.37
C ALA A 13 -3.29 36.05 0.90
N LEU A 14 -2.36 35.10 1.05
CA LEU A 14 -2.36 34.11 2.15
C LEU A 14 -1.05 34.04 2.94
N GLY A 15 0.00 34.77 2.56
CA GLY A 15 1.31 34.66 3.19
C GLY A 15 2.00 33.31 2.89
N THR A 16 2.88 32.87 3.79
CA THR A 16 3.82 31.76 3.58
C THR A 16 3.48 30.46 4.33
N GLY A 17 2.45 30.47 5.18
CA GLY A 17 1.96 29.30 5.92
C GLY A 17 1.77 29.55 7.42
N ASP A 18 1.33 28.52 8.14
CA ASP A 18 1.36 28.42 9.60
C ASP A 18 2.19 27.17 9.96
N PRO A 19 3.28 27.26 10.75
CA PRO A 19 4.10 26.11 11.12
C PRO A 19 3.40 24.99 11.90
N ALA A 20 2.18 25.22 12.39
CA ALA A 20 1.33 24.20 13.00
C ALA A 20 0.50 23.40 11.96
N VAL A 21 0.49 23.81 10.69
CA VAL A 21 -0.08 23.03 9.58
C VAL A 21 1.00 22.11 9.00
N THR A 22 0.70 20.82 8.91
CA THR A 22 1.60 19.81 8.35
C THR A 22 1.13 19.35 6.97
N VAL A 23 2.01 19.42 5.98
CA VAL A 23 1.80 18.89 4.64
C VAL A 23 2.70 17.68 4.43
N ALA A 24 2.11 16.51 4.19
CA ALA A 24 2.84 15.31 3.83
C ALA A 24 3.05 15.21 2.32
N VAL A 25 4.21 14.71 1.89
CA VAL A 25 4.57 14.45 0.50
C VAL A 25 4.87 12.96 0.36
N LEU A 26 3.99 12.25 -0.34
CA LEU A 26 4.08 10.82 -0.63
C LEU A 26 4.57 10.66 -2.06
N ASP A 27 5.89 10.54 -2.20
CA ASP A 27 6.61 10.54 -3.48
C ASP A 27 7.92 9.74 -3.34
N GLY A 28 8.94 9.99 -4.15
CA GLY A 28 10.29 9.46 -3.93
C GLY A 28 11.04 10.19 -2.81
N PRO A 29 12.27 9.74 -2.48
CA PRO A 29 13.16 10.45 -1.56
C PRO A 29 13.39 11.91 -1.95
N VAL A 30 13.70 12.77 -0.97
CA VAL A 30 13.99 14.19 -1.19
C VAL A 30 15.46 14.46 -0.88
N ASP A 31 16.15 15.16 -1.79
CA ASP A 31 17.44 15.78 -1.49
C ASP A 31 17.23 16.99 -0.58
N THR A 32 17.15 16.73 0.73
CA THR A 32 17.02 17.77 1.76
C THR A 32 18.29 18.59 1.96
N SER A 33 19.41 18.23 1.29
CA SER A 33 20.63 19.04 1.26
C SER A 33 20.58 20.14 0.19
N HIS A 34 19.59 20.09 -0.72
CA HIS A 34 19.40 21.09 -1.75
C HIS A 34 19.19 22.50 -1.14
N PRO A 35 19.89 23.56 -1.61
CA PRO A 35 19.86 24.90 -0.98
C PRO A 35 18.47 25.51 -0.81
N CYS A 36 17.47 25.13 -1.63
CA CYS A 36 16.10 25.61 -1.46
C CYS A 36 15.39 25.14 -0.18
N PHE A 37 15.92 24.14 0.52
CA PHE A 37 15.37 23.69 1.80
C PHE A 37 16.09 24.27 3.03
N ALA A 38 17.05 25.18 2.84
CA ALA A 38 17.79 25.83 3.92
C ALA A 38 16.87 26.75 4.76
N GLY A 39 16.32 26.20 5.85
CA GLY A 39 15.32 26.84 6.72
C GLY A 39 13.96 26.12 6.75
N ALA A 40 13.70 25.22 5.80
CA ALA A 40 12.45 24.47 5.71
C ALA A 40 12.29 23.46 6.86
N ARG A 41 11.08 23.36 7.42
CA ARG A 41 10.75 22.46 8.54
C ARG A 41 10.41 21.05 8.05
N LEU A 42 11.41 20.37 7.48
CA LEU A 42 11.24 19.02 6.90
C LEU A 42 11.58 17.90 7.88
N GLU A 43 10.67 16.93 8.00
CA GLU A 43 10.85 15.66 8.72
C GLU A 43 10.68 14.50 7.72
N THR A 44 11.59 13.53 7.71
CA THR A 44 11.48 12.33 6.85
C THR A 44 11.01 11.13 7.66
N ALA A 45 9.85 10.58 7.30
CA ALA A 45 9.35 9.30 7.80
C ALA A 45 9.58 8.21 6.75
N ALA A 46 10.79 7.62 6.75
CA ALA A 46 11.11 6.49 5.89
C ALA A 46 10.34 5.24 6.32
N ILE A 47 9.57 4.66 5.40
CA ILE A 47 8.80 3.42 5.60
C ILE A 47 9.51 2.21 4.94
N PHE A 48 10.36 2.49 3.94
CA PHE A 48 11.05 1.51 3.12
C PHE A 48 12.53 1.87 2.98
N ALA A 49 13.36 0.88 2.69
CA ALA A 49 14.69 1.11 2.13
C ALA A 49 14.56 1.52 0.65
N HIS A 50 15.41 2.44 0.19
CA HIS A 50 15.44 2.89 -1.19
C HIS A 50 16.88 3.02 -1.70
N ASP A 51 17.14 2.49 -2.90
CA ASP A 51 18.47 2.44 -3.50
C ASP A 51 18.89 3.81 -4.07
N GLY A 52 19.53 4.61 -3.21
CA GLY A 52 20.32 5.78 -3.60
C GLY A 52 19.55 6.94 -4.26
N PRO A 53 20.29 7.90 -4.85
CA PRO A 53 19.71 8.98 -5.65
C PRO A 53 19.35 8.48 -7.06
N GLY A 54 18.06 8.46 -7.40
CA GLY A 54 17.54 8.00 -8.70
C GLY A 54 16.47 8.91 -9.31
N ALA A 55 15.76 8.41 -10.33
CA ALA A 55 14.66 9.14 -10.96
C ALA A 55 13.51 9.45 -9.98
N ALA A 56 13.27 8.55 -9.02
CA ALA A 56 12.39 8.77 -7.87
C ALA A 56 12.84 9.98 -7.04
N THR A 57 14.12 10.06 -6.70
CA THR A 57 14.70 11.17 -5.92
C THR A 57 14.62 12.51 -6.65
N ALA A 58 14.86 12.49 -7.97
CA ALA A 58 14.69 13.67 -8.82
C ALA A 58 13.23 14.14 -8.89
N HIS A 59 12.27 13.23 -8.79
CA HIS A 59 10.86 13.57 -8.74
C HIS A 59 10.43 14.08 -7.36
N GLY A 60 10.78 13.40 -6.26
CA GLY A 60 10.44 13.80 -4.90
C GLY A 60 11.05 15.15 -4.49
N THR A 61 12.26 15.44 -4.97
CA THR A 61 12.93 16.74 -4.74
C THR A 61 12.21 17.89 -5.46
N HIS A 62 11.87 17.70 -6.74
CA HIS A 62 11.07 18.67 -7.51
C HIS A 62 9.69 18.83 -6.87
N VAL A 63 9.01 17.71 -6.65
CA VAL A 63 8.05 17.39 -5.57
C VAL A 63 7.91 18.46 -4.49
N ALA A 64 8.69 18.24 -3.42
CA ALA A 64 8.74 19.03 -2.20
C ALA A 64 9.18 20.49 -2.40
N SER A 65 10.01 20.80 -3.40
CA SER A 65 10.49 22.18 -3.62
C SER A 65 9.37 23.17 -3.99
N GLN A 66 8.33 22.71 -4.70
CA GLN A 66 7.14 23.50 -5.02
C GLN A 66 6.27 23.82 -3.79
N LEU A 67 6.45 23.08 -2.69
CA LEU A 67 5.76 23.31 -1.42
C LEU A 67 6.63 24.11 -0.44
N PHE A 68 7.86 23.65 -0.18
CA PHE A 68 8.68 24.11 0.94
C PHE A 68 9.93 24.90 0.56
N GLY A 69 10.14 25.20 -0.73
CA GLY A 69 11.25 26.00 -1.21
C GLY A 69 11.30 27.38 -0.54
N GLN A 70 12.40 27.70 0.13
CA GLN A 70 12.49 28.86 1.01
C GLN A 70 12.62 30.18 0.22
N PRO A 71 12.08 31.31 0.72
CA PRO A 71 12.23 32.62 0.08
C PRO A 71 13.69 33.01 -0.15
N GLY A 72 13.99 33.62 -1.28
CA GLY A 72 15.34 34.04 -1.68
C GLY A 72 16.28 32.90 -2.13
N SER A 73 15.87 31.64 -2.06
CA SER A 73 16.73 30.48 -2.36
C SER A 73 16.85 30.10 -3.84
N GLY A 74 16.21 30.88 -4.73
CA GLY A 74 16.15 30.61 -6.18
C GLY A 74 15.04 29.66 -6.61
N MET A 75 14.58 28.75 -5.73
CA MET A 75 13.36 27.97 -5.93
C MET A 75 12.40 28.20 -4.75
N GLU A 76 11.41 29.08 -4.94
CA GLU A 76 10.43 29.41 -3.92
C GLU A 76 9.19 28.51 -4.04
N GLY A 77 8.82 27.90 -2.92
CA GLY A 77 7.64 27.07 -2.75
C GLY A 77 6.43 27.87 -2.28
N LEU A 78 5.27 27.21 -2.34
CA LEU A 78 3.96 27.81 -2.09
C LEU A 78 3.64 28.00 -0.61
N ALA A 79 4.12 27.11 0.28
CA ALA A 79 3.85 27.12 1.72
C ALA A 79 5.13 26.86 2.55
N PRO A 80 6.18 27.71 2.43
CA PRO A 80 7.50 27.45 3.01
C PRO A 80 7.56 27.46 4.55
N ASP A 81 6.60 28.06 5.25
CA ASP A 81 6.57 28.08 6.72
C ASP A 81 5.84 26.89 7.34
N CYS A 82 5.03 26.16 6.56
CA CYS A 82 4.36 24.95 7.02
C CYS A 82 5.36 23.82 7.35
N ARG A 83 4.97 22.90 8.24
CA ARG A 83 5.77 21.68 8.49
C ARG A 83 5.64 20.73 7.30
N GLY A 84 6.76 20.26 6.78
CA GLY A 84 6.80 19.26 5.70
C GLY A 84 7.11 17.87 6.24
N LEU A 85 6.28 16.89 5.91
CA LEU A 85 6.53 15.47 6.22
C LEU A 85 6.83 14.71 4.93
N ILE A 86 8.08 14.35 4.71
CA ILE A 86 8.50 13.56 3.55
C ILE A 86 8.28 12.07 3.87
N VAL A 87 7.45 11.40 3.09
CA VAL A 87 7.14 9.97 3.24
C VAL A 87 7.47 9.25 1.93
N PRO A 88 8.68 8.69 1.79
CA PRO A 88 9.07 7.98 0.56
C PRO A 88 8.21 6.72 0.33
N VAL A 89 7.69 6.57 -0.90
CA VAL A 89 6.83 5.45 -1.33
C VAL A 89 7.26 4.78 -2.64
N PHE A 90 8.29 5.29 -3.33
CA PHE A 90 8.97 4.60 -4.44
C PHE A 90 10.44 5.03 -4.55
N GLY A 91 11.32 4.13 -5.00
CA GLY A 91 12.77 4.35 -5.13
C GLY A 91 13.29 4.15 -6.57
N GLY A 92 14.60 4.31 -6.77
CA GLY A 92 15.26 3.98 -8.04
C GLY A 92 14.67 4.70 -9.27
N ASP A 93 14.38 3.93 -10.33
CA ASP A 93 13.86 4.41 -11.61
C ASP A 93 12.35 4.72 -11.63
N ARG A 94 11.77 5.05 -10.46
CA ARG A 94 10.39 5.55 -10.30
C ARG A 94 9.32 4.53 -10.78
N PRO A 95 9.30 3.30 -10.20
CA PRO A 95 8.26 2.31 -10.46
C PRO A 95 6.89 2.81 -9.96
N ALA A 96 5.81 2.17 -10.43
CA ALA A 96 4.48 2.43 -9.92
C ALA A 96 4.40 2.13 -8.41
N CYS A 97 3.82 3.06 -7.64
CA CYS A 97 3.58 2.86 -6.21
C CYS A 97 2.48 1.81 -6.03
N SER A 98 2.70 0.79 -5.19
CA SER A 98 1.64 -0.18 -4.90
C SER A 98 0.55 0.48 -4.04
N GLN A 99 -0.71 0.08 -4.23
CA GLN A 99 -1.82 0.61 -3.42
C GLN A 99 -1.65 0.29 -1.92
N LEU A 100 -1.01 -0.84 -1.58
CA LEU A 100 -0.68 -1.22 -0.21
C LEU A 100 0.37 -0.30 0.43
N ASP A 101 1.44 0.03 -0.30
CA ASP A 101 2.52 0.87 0.20
C ASP A 101 2.07 2.33 0.31
N LEU A 102 1.25 2.78 -0.64
CA LEU A 102 0.56 4.06 -0.57
C LEU A 102 -0.40 4.12 0.64
N ALA A 103 -1.18 3.06 0.89
CA ALA A 103 -2.07 2.99 2.05
C ALA A 103 -1.30 3.06 3.38
N ARG A 104 -0.19 2.32 3.50
CA ARG A 104 0.71 2.37 4.66
C ARG A 104 1.27 3.79 4.87
N ALA A 105 1.67 4.46 3.78
CA ALA A 105 2.20 5.81 3.82
C ALA A 105 1.16 6.88 4.18
N ILE A 106 -0.08 6.73 3.70
CA ILE A 106 -1.21 7.58 4.10
C ILE A 106 -1.46 7.46 5.60
N LEU A 107 -1.48 6.24 6.16
CA LEU A 107 -1.66 6.03 7.60
C LEU A 107 -0.51 6.63 8.43
N VAL A 108 0.75 6.44 8.02
CA VAL A 108 1.91 7.07 8.68
C VAL A 108 1.84 8.60 8.62
N ALA A 109 1.37 9.19 7.51
CA ALA A 109 1.18 10.64 7.41
C ALA A 109 0.08 11.15 8.36
N VAL A 110 -1.04 10.42 8.48
CA VAL A 110 -2.12 10.72 9.43
C VAL A 110 -1.62 10.64 10.88
N ASP A 111 -0.90 9.59 11.26
CA ASP A 111 -0.39 9.39 12.62
C ASP A 111 0.73 10.39 12.99
N ARG A 112 1.43 10.94 11.99
CA ARG A 112 2.40 12.06 12.15
C ARG A 112 1.74 13.45 12.11
N GLY A 113 0.41 13.51 12.04
CA GLY A 113 -0.38 14.73 12.14
C GLY A 113 -0.43 15.59 10.88
N ALA A 114 -0.46 15.00 9.69
CA ALA A 114 -0.66 15.74 8.44
C ALA A 114 -2.09 16.27 8.31
N ASP A 115 -2.27 17.55 7.98
CA ASP A 115 -3.55 18.15 7.59
C ASP A 115 -3.86 17.92 6.11
N VAL A 116 -2.80 17.91 5.28
CA VAL A 116 -2.86 17.73 3.82
C VAL A 116 -1.83 16.68 3.40
N ILE A 117 -2.22 15.75 2.52
CA ILE A 117 -1.39 14.68 1.97
C ILE A 117 -1.31 14.86 0.46
N ASN A 118 -0.13 15.20 -0.06
CA ASN A 118 0.16 15.31 -1.48
C ASN A 118 0.63 13.97 -2.06
N VAL A 119 -0.11 13.40 -3.02
CA VAL A 119 0.26 12.20 -3.77
C VAL A 119 0.47 12.55 -5.25
N SER A 120 1.72 12.82 -5.65
CA SER A 120 2.05 13.21 -7.04
C SER A 120 2.22 12.02 -7.99
N SER A 121 1.55 10.91 -7.68
CA SER A 121 1.58 9.62 -8.38
C SER A 121 0.20 8.93 -8.26
N GLY A 122 -0.01 7.83 -8.98
CA GLY A 122 -1.25 7.04 -8.91
C GLY A 122 -1.29 5.92 -9.94
N GLN A 123 -1.98 4.82 -9.62
CA GLN A 123 -2.12 3.65 -10.48
C GLN A 123 -3.40 3.76 -11.33
N PRO A 124 -3.38 3.39 -12.64
CA PRO A 124 -4.60 3.29 -13.44
C PRO A 124 -5.64 2.34 -12.82
N SER A 125 -6.92 2.68 -12.95
CA SER A 125 -8.07 1.87 -12.53
C SER A 125 -9.21 2.07 -13.53
N ASP A 126 -9.89 0.98 -13.91
CA ASP A 126 -10.92 0.98 -14.95
C ASP A 126 -12.26 1.59 -14.48
N ASP A 127 -12.62 1.39 -13.21
CA ASP A 127 -13.82 1.94 -12.57
C ASP A 127 -13.51 3.16 -11.67
N GLY A 128 -12.26 3.31 -11.24
CA GLY A 128 -11.79 4.35 -10.31
C GLY A 128 -11.86 3.95 -8.84
N GLU A 129 -12.24 2.71 -8.51
CA GLU A 129 -12.24 2.23 -7.13
C GLU A 129 -10.85 1.76 -6.70
N PRO A 130 -10.39 2.10 -5.47
CA PRO A 130 -9.12 1.64 -4.91
C PRO A 130 -9.24 0.28 -4.21
N ASP A 131 -8.12 -0.44 -4.12
CA ASP A 131 -8.01 -1.69 -3.36
C ASP A 131 -8.52 -1.48 -1.91
N PRO A 132 -9.14 -2.47 -1.26
CA PRO A 132 -9.75 -2.30 0.07
C PRO A 132 -8.83 -1.69 1.13
N VAL A 133 -7.53 -1.97 1.08
CA VAL A 133 -6.53 -1.39 1.99
C VAL A 133 -6.31 0.12 1.75
N LEU A 134 -6.29 0.55 0.49
CA LEU A 134 -6.19 1.96 0.12
C LEU A 134 -7.53 2.69 0.35
N ALA A 135 -8.65 2.04 0.07
CA ALA A 135 -9.98 2.53 0.46
C ALA A 135 -10.07 2.81 1.96
N GLN A 136 -9.59 1.89 2.81
CA GLN A 136 -9.58 2.03 4.27
C GLN A 136 -8.64 3.15 4.76
N ALA A 137 -7.48 3.35 4.11
CA ALA A 137 -6.59 4.47 4.41
C ALA A 137 -7.22 5.83 4.05
N ILE A 138 -7.86 5.92 2.88
CA ILE A 138 -8.58 7.12 2.39
C ILE A 138 -9.79 7.44 3.29
N GLU A 139 -10.53 6.44 3.75
CA GLU A 139 -11.61 6.61 4.73
C GLU A 139 -11.08 6.98 6.13
N THR A 140 -9.87 6.55 6.50
CA THR A 140 -9.22 6.97 7.74
C THR A 140 -8.84 8.44 7.68
N CYS A 141 -8.31 8.94 6.55
CA CYS A 141 -8.16 10.38 6.31
C CYS A 141 -9.51 11.12 6.44
N ARG A 142 -10.59 10.61 5.82
CA ARG A 142 -11.93 11.22 5.94
C ARG A 142 -12.41 11.33 7.39
N ARG A 143 -12.18 10.29 8.20
CA ARG A 143 -12.55 10.25 9.63
C ARG A 143 -11.67 11.13 10.51
N ARG A 144 -10.42 11.41 10.11
CA ARG A 144 -9.46 12.28 10.81
C ARG A 144 -9.47 13.73 10.30
N ASN A 145 -10.31 14.03 9.30
CA ASN A 145 -10.36 15.30 8.56
C ASN A 145 -9.04 15.70 7.86
N VAL A 146 -8.34 14.72 7.29
CA VAL A 146 -7.10 14.93 6.55
C VAL A 146 -7.38 14.96 5.05
N LEU A 147 -6.93 16.00 4.35
CA LEU A 147 -7.18 16.15 2.92
C LEU A 147 -6.10 15.46 2.08
N ILE A 148 -6.47 14.40 1.36
CA ILE A 148 -5.62 13.86 0.29
C ILE A 148 -5.84 14.68 -0.99
N VAL A 149 -4.75 15.11 -1.61
CA VAL A 149 -4.67 15.75 -2.93
C VAL A 149 -3.81 14.85 -3.82
N ALA A 150 -4.31 14.47 -5.00
CA ALA A 150 -3.65 13.49 -5.85
C ALA A 150 -3.63 13.84 -7.34
N ALA A 151 -2.55 13.51 -8.04
CA ALA A 151 -2.41 13.74 -9.47
C ALA A 151 -3.40 12.88 -10.30
N ALA A 152 -4.06 13.47 -11.29
CA ALA A 152 -5.08 12.78 -12.09
C ALA A 152 -4.55 11.69 -13.06
N GLY A 153 -3.24 11.69 -13.34
CA GLY A 153 -2.59 10.87 -14.38
C GLY A 153 -2.09 11.71 -15.58
N ASN A 154 -1.36 11.11 -16.53
CA ASN A 154 -0.60 11.84 -17.58
C ASN A 154 -0.70 11.20 -18.98
N ASP A 155 -1.77 10.46 -19.20
CA ASP A 155 -1.98 9.51 -20.29
C ASP A 155 -2.88 10.09 -21.40
N GLY A 156 -3.50 11.25 -21.15
CA GLY A 156 -4.32 12.00 -22.10
C GLY A 156 -5.71 11.43 -22.37
N CYS A 157 -6.17 10.48 -21.56
CA CYS A 157 -7.41 9.74 -21.78
C CYS A 157 -8.55 10.10 -20.80
N ALA A 158 -9.76 9.64 -21.15
CA ALA A 158 -10.95 9.65 -20.32
C ALA A 158 -10.89 8.56 -19.21
N CYS A 159 -9.77 8.50 -18.49
CA CYS A 159 -9.30 7.37 -17.69
C CYS A 159 -9.00 7.80 -16.24
N LEU A 160 -9.11 6.86 -15.30
CA LEU A 160 -9.06 7.13 -13.86
C LEU A 160 -7.81 6.52 -13.21
N HIS A 161 -7.26 7.21 -12.21
CA HIS A 161 -6.15 6.74 -11.40
C HIS A 161 -6.53 6.79 -9.92
N VAL A 162 -6.16 5.76 -9.18
CA VAL A 162 -6.25 5.73 -7.71
C VAL A 162 -4.95 6.27 -7.11
N PRO A 163 -5.02 7.13 -6.07
CA PRO A 163 -6.18 7.44 -5.24
C PRO A 163 -7.05 8.60 -5.76
N ALA A 164 -6.66 9.32 -6.82
CA ALA A 164 -7.34 10.54 -7.29
C ALA A 164 -8.83 10.34 -7.65
N ALA A 165 -9.21 9.13 -8.07
CA ALA A 165 -10.58 8.76 -8.39
C ALA A 165 -11.48 8.49 -7.15
N ALA A 166 -10.90 8.30 -5.96
CA ALA A 166 -11.66 8.04 -4.75
C ALA A 166 -12.43 9.27 -4.22
N ARG A 167 -13.68 9.05 -3.81
CA ARG A 167 -14.73 10.08 -3.58
C ARG A 167 -14.41 11.23 -2.60
N THR A 168 -13.41 11.07 -1.73
CA THR A 168 -13.01 12.07 -0.71
C THR A 168 -11.73 12.83 -1.07
N VAL A 169 -11.00 12.36 -2.08
CA VAL A 169 -9.73 12.93 -2.55
C VAL A 169 -10.01 14.17 -3.42
N LEU A 170 -9.08 15.11 -3.47
CA LEU A 170 -9.08 16.23 -4.41
C LEU A 170 -8.13 15.90 -5.57
N ALA A 171 -8.68 15.67 -6.77
CA ALA A 171 -7.87 15.37 -7.95
C ALA A 171 -7.25 16.66 -8.53
N ALA A 172 -5.99 16.58 -8.95
CA ALA A 172 -5.26 17.67 -9.58
C ALA A 172 -4.97 17.34 -11.05
N GLY A 173 -5.67 18.01 -11.95
CA GLY A 173 -5.34 18.05 -13.38
C GLY A 173 -4.42 19.23 -13.71
N ALA A 174 -3.75 19.17 -14.86
CA ALA A 174 -2.74 20.14 -15.27
C ALA A 174 -3.28 21.10 -16.33
N MET A 175 -2.99 22.40 -16.18
CA MET A 175 -3.22 23.41 -17.21
C MET A 175 -1.94 24.19 -17.58
N ASP A 176 -1.97 24.83 -18.75
CA ASP A 176 -0.93 25.77 -19.20
C ASP A 176 -1.17 27.21 -18.71
N ALA A 177 -0.27 28.13 -19.07
CA ALA A 177 -0.32 29.53 -18.63
C ALA A 177 -1.57 30.29 -19.16
N GLU A 178 -2.14 29.85 -20.27
CA GLU A 178 -3.42 30.34 -20.81
C GLU A 178 -4.64 29.75 -20.08
N GLY A 179 -4.42 28.81 -19.15
CA GLY A 179 -5.46 28.14 -18.38
C GLY A 179 -6.15 27.01 -19.13
N ARG A 180 -5.57 26.51 -20.23
CA ARG A 180 -6.12 25.38 -21.00
C ARG A 180 -5.64 24.05 -20.39
N PRO A 181 -6.47 22.99 -20.34
CA PRO A 181 -6.02 21.66 -19.94
C PRO A 181 -4.84 21.18 -20.79
N LEU A 182 -3.85 20.53 -20.19
CA LEU A 182 -2.79 19.90 -20.97
C LEU A 182 -3.33 18.66 -21.70
N PRO A 183 -2.93 18.40 -22.97
CA PRO A 183 -3.38 17.22 -23.71
C PRO A 183 -3.05 15.87 -23.06
N SER A 184 -2.09 15.83 -22.13
CA SER A 184 -1.75 14.65 -21.33
C SER A 184 -2.54 14.55 -20.02
N SER A 185 -3.25 15.59 -19.58
CA SER A 185 -3.98 15.55 -18.30
C SER A 185 -5.20 14.64 -18.40
N ASN A 186 -5.24 13.57 -17.64
CA ASN A 186 -6.39 12.66 -17.62
C ASN A 186 -7.65 13.37 -17.12
N PHE A 187 -8.79 12.93 -17.63
CA PHE A 187 -10.12 13.46 -17.33
C PHE A 187 -11.12 12.31 -17.17
N GLY A 188 -12.28 12.54 -16.57
CA GLY A 188 -13.27 11.47 -16.40
C GLY A 188 -14.46 11.85 -15.53
N PRO A 189 -15.50 11.00 -15.46
CA PRO A 189 -16.73 11.28 -14.72
C PRO A 189 -16.49 11.60 -13.24
N ALA A 190 -15.63 10.82 -12.55
CA ALA A 190 -15.26 11.09 -11.17
C ALA A 190 -14.59 12.46 -11.01
N TYR A 191 -13.56 12.74 -11.81
CA TYR A 191 -12.79 13.99 -11.76
C TYR A 191 -13.63 15.25 -12.07
N ARG A 192 -14.72 15.17 -12.84
CA ARG A 192 -15.65 16.31 -13.02
C ARG A 192 -16.32 16.78 -11.72
N SER A 193 -16.42 15.90 -10.72
CA SER A 193 -17.06 16.20 -9.42
C SER A 193 -16.07 16.51 -8.29
N GLN A 194 -14.80 16.12 -8.44
CA GLN A 194 -13.81 16.19 -7.35
C GLN A 194 -12.41 16.63 -7.78
N GLY A 195 -12.24 17.08 -9.03
CA GLY A 195 -10.95 17.50 -9.59
C GLY A 195 -10.92 18.97 -10.01
N VAL A 196 -9.77 19.61 -9.82
CA VAL A 196 -9.48 20.99 -10.26
C VAL A 196 -8.25 21.03 -11.16
N LEU A 197 -8.20 22.00 -12.07
CA LEU A 197 -7.00 22.28 -12.86
C LEU A 197 -6.12 23.31 -12.15
N ALA A 198 -4.84 22.99 -12.00
CA ALA A 198 -3.81 23.88 -11.48
C ALA A 198 -2.62 23.98 -12.47
N PRO A 199 -1.75 25.01 -12.37
CA PRO A 199 -0.61 25.15 -13.27
C PRO A 199 0.25 23.89 -13.27
N GLY A 200 0.43 23.28 -14.45
CA GLY A 200 1.13 22.00 -14.60
C GLY A 200 2.03 21.91 -15.83
N ARG A 201 2.24 23.01 -16.56
CA ARG A 201 3.24 23.12 -17.64
C ARG A 201 4.44 23.95 -17.19
N ASP A 202 5.63 23.43 -17.48
CA ASP A 202 6.95 24.05 -17.33
C ASP A 202 7.17 24.66 -15.93
N ILE A 203 6.65 23.98 -14.92
CA ILE A 203 6.70 24.35 -13.50
C ILE A 203 8.14 24.17 -13.01
N PRO A 204 8.76 25.17 -12.37
CA PRO A 204 10.10 25.05 -11.83
C PRO A 204 10.12 24.16 -10.58
N GLY A 205 11.25 23.50 -10.35
CA GLY A 205 11.52 22.76 -9.13
C GLY A 205 12.99 22.37 -9.01
N ALA A 206 13.41 22.12 -7.78
CA ALA A 206 14.76 21.65 -7.47
C ALA A 206 15.03 20.26 -8.06
N VAL A 207 16.28 20.02 -8.45
CA VAL A 207 16.81 18.69 -8.78
C VAL A 207 18.00 18.36 -7.88
N PRO A 208 18.19 17.09 -7.50
CA PRO A 208 19.27 16.68 -6.59
C PRO A 208 20.65 17.19 -7.03
N GLY A 209 21.45 17.64 -6.06
CA GLY A 209 22.77 18.22 -6.31
C GLY A 209 22.80 19.73 -6.61
N GLY A 210 21.70 20.45 -6.39
CA GLY A 210 21.70 21.93 -6.35
C GLY A 210 21.16 22.66 -7.59
N GLY A 211 20.55 21.95 -8.54
CA GLY A 211 20.02 22.53 -9.77
C GLY A 211 18.54 22.87 -9.71
N ILE A 212 18.05 23.68 -10.67
CA ILE A 212 16.62 23.92 -10.90
C ILE A 212 16.28 23.49 -12.32
N GLN A 213 15.18 22.74 -12.48
CA GLN A 213 14.64 22.32 -13.78
C GLN A 213 13.19 22.78 -13.91
N ARG A 214 12.66 22.86 -15.13
CA ARG A 214 11.23 22.99 -15.39
C ARG A 214 10.65 21.67 -15.89
N ARG A 215 9.49 21.26 -15.40
CA ARG A 215 8.80 20.01 -15.80
C ARG A 215 7.30 20.21 -16.00
N SER A 216 6.69 19.30 -16.74
CA SER A 216 5.27 19.34 -17.13
C SER A 216 4.56 18.03 -16.76
N GLY A 217 3.31 18.11 -16.29
CA GLY A 217 2.47 16.97 -15.89
C GLY A 217 1.66 17.21 -14.61
N THR A 218 0.63 16.37 -14.37
CA THR A 218 -0.26 16.45 -13.20
C THR A 218 0.45 16.23 -11.87
N SER A 219 1.59 15.53 -11.86
CA SER A 219 2.47 15.41 -10.68
C SER A 219 2.97 16.75 -10.14
N TYR A 220 3.07 17.79 -10.99
CA TYR A 220 3.49 19.15 -10.63
C TYR A 220 2.30 20.09 -10.38
N ALA A 221 1.13 19.78 -10.95
CA ALA A 221 -0.13 20.43 -10.59
C ALA A 221 -0.61 20.03 -9.18
N ALA A 222 -0.37 18.79 -8.73
CA ALA A 222 -0.74 18.32 -7.39
C ALA A 222 -0.17 19.18 -6.23
N PRO A 223 1.15 19.49 -6.14
CA PRO A 223 1.66 20.35 -5.08
C PRO A 223 1.15 21.80 -5.17
N ALA A 224 0.78 22.28 -6.35
CA ALA A 224 0.12 23.58 -6.51
C ALA A 224 -1.22 23.62 -5.76
N VAL A 225 -2.02 22.54 -5.88
CA VAL A 225 -3.29 22.39 -5.15
C VAL A 225 -3.03 22.14 -3.66
N SER A 226 -2.09 21.27 -3.31
CA SER A 226 -1.76 20.91 -1.91
C SER A 226 -1.26 22.10 -1.10
N GLY A 227 -0.38 22.93 -1.68
CA GLY A 227 0.15 24.12 -1.02
C GLY A 227 -0.93 25.20 -0.84
N LEU A 228 -1.79 25.43 -1.85
CA LEU A 228 -2.92 26.35 -1.68
C LEU A 228 -3.90 25.85 -0.61
N ALA A 229 -4.15 24.54 -0.55
CA ALA A 229 -4.98 23.97 0.51
C ALA A 229 -4.36 24.21 1.90
N ALA A 230 -3.05 23.99 2.06
CA ALA A 230 -2.34 24.27 3.31
C ALA A 230 -2.36 25.75 3.71
N LEU A 231 -2.23 26.67 2.74
CA LEU A 231 -2.37 28.11 2.96
C LEU A 231 -3.79 28.50 3.40
N LEU A 232 -4.83 27.84 2.88
CA LEU A 232 -6.23 28.06 3.28
C LEU A 232 -6.54 27.46 4.66
N VAL A 233 -5.94 26.33 5.05
CA VAL A 233 -5.98 25.82 6.43
C VAL A 233 -5.25 26.80 7.37
N SER A 234 -4.11 27.36 6.94
CA SER A 234 -3.39 28.40 7.67
C SER A 234 -4.21 29.69 7.82
N LEU A 235 -5.06 30.03 6.84
CA LEU A 235 -6.04 31.13 6.94
C LEU A 235 -7.12 30.81 7.99
N GLN A 236 -7.72 29.62 7.98
CA GLN A 236 -8.70 29.22 9.00
C GLN A 236 -8.15 29.42 10.42
N ARG A 237 -6.90 28.99 10.65
CA ARG A 237 -6.20 29.13 11.95
C ARG A 237 -5.96 30.59 12.35
N ARG A 238 -5.52 31.45 11.42
CA ARG A 238 -5.37 32.90 11.69
C ARG A 238 -6.71 33.60 11.98
N LEU A 239 -7.81 33.12 11.41
CA LEU A 239 -9.17 33.57 11.71
C LEU A 239 -9.74 32.97 13.02
N GLY A 240 -8.92 32.30 13.83
CA GLY A 240 -9.33 31.65 15.08
C GLY A 240 -10.25 30.44 14.91
N ARG A 241 -10.42 29.95 13.68
CA ARG A 241 -11.30 28.81 13.36
C ARG A 241 -10.52 27.49 13.45
N THR A 242 -11.20 26.42 13.85
CA THR A 242 -10.64 25.06 13.80
C THR A 242 -10.29 24.69 12.35
N PRO A 243 -9.12 24.07 12.08
CA PRO A 243 -8.81 23.48 10.79
C PRO A 243 -9.93 22.57 10.25
N ASP A 244 -10.38 22.84 9.03
CA ASP A 244 -11.24 21.93 8.26
C ASP A 244 -10.67 21.73 6.84
N PRO A 245 -9.69 20.82 6.66
CA PRO A 245 -9.13 20.49 5.35
C PRO A 245 -10.17 19.96 4.35
N HIS A 246 -11.18 19.19 4.77
CA HIS A 246 -12.28 18.87 3.85
C HIS A 246 -13.20 20.07 3.56
N GLY A 247 -13.28 21.05 4.46
CA GLY A 247 -13.87 22.37 4.20
C GLY A 247 -13.12 23.13 3.12
N VAL A 248 -11.80 23.14 3.20
CA VAL A 248 -10.93 23.69 2.15
C VAL A 248 -11.12 22.96 0.81
N ARG A 249 -11.27 21.63 0.80
CA ARG A 249 -11.65 20.88 -0.43
C ARG A 249 -13.01 21.33 -1.00
N ARG A 250 -14.03 21.50 -0.16
CA ARG A 250 -15.36 21.98 -0.59
C ARG A 250 -15.26 23.40 -1.16
N ALA A 251 -14.51 24.29 -0.51
CA ALA A 251 -14.26 25.65 -0.97
C ALA A 251 -13.51 25.68 -2.30
N LEU A 252 -12.42 24.92 -2.46
CA LEU A 252 -11.64 24.84 -3.70
C LEU A 252 -12.46 24.35 -4.90
N LEU A 253 -13.31 23.34 -4.70
CA LEU A 253 -14.20 22.82 -5.74
C LEU A 253 -15.33 23.81 -6.11
N ALA A 254 -15.92 24.49 -5.13
CA ALA A 254 -16.96 25.49 -5.38
C ALA A 254 -16.41 26.82 -5.95
N ALA A 255 -15.17 27.16 -5.62
CA ALA A 255 -14.47 28.35 -6.10
C ALA A 255 -13.97 28.22 -7.54
N ALA A 256 -13.75 27.00 -8.02
CA ALA A 256 -13.20 26.70 -9.34
C ALA A 256 -13.96 27.44 -10.44
N GLU A 257 -13.24 27.99 -11.42
CA GLU A 257 -13.85 28.62 -12.59
C GLU A 257 -14.21 27.54 -13.61
N PRO A 258 -15.50 27.24 -13.84
CA PRO A 258 -15.90 26.21 -14.79
C PRO A 258 -15.57 26.63 -16.22
N CYS A 259 -15.25 25.65 -17.06
CA CYS A 259 -15.09 25.89 -18.50
C CYS A 259 -16.42 26.36 -19.10
N ARG A 260 -16.35 27.40 -19.93
CA ARG A 260 -17.47 27.91 -20.72
C ARG A 260 -17.31 27.37 -22.15
N PRO A 261 -18.27 26.62 -22.70
CA PRO A 261 -18.11 26.01 -24.01
C PRO A 261 -18.12 27.08 -25.11
N GLY A 262 -16.94 27.37 -25.67
CA GLY A 262 -16.78 28.14 -26.90
C GLY A 262 -16.68 27.21 -28.13
N PRO A 263 -16.65 27.77 -29.35
CA PRO A 263 -16.69 26.98 -30.60
C PRO A 263 -15.50 26.05 -30.86
N LYS A 264 -14.50 26.01 -29.95
CA LYS A 264 -13.29 25.16 -30.05
C LYS A 264 -12.90 24.50 -28.73
N ASP A 265 -13.70 24.67 -27.67
CA ASP A 265 -13.26 24.41 -26.30
C ASP A 265 -13.95 23.15 -25.73
N ASP A 266 -13.22 22.03 -25.65
CA ASP A 266 -13.75 20.81 -25.03
C ASP A 266 -13.72 20.89 -23.50
N CYS A 267 -14.81 21.40 -22.92
CA CYS A 267 -15.03 21.41 -21.48
C CYS A 267 -15.11 20.01 -20.84
N SER A 268 -15.15 18.90 -21.59
CA SER A 268 -15.16 17.55 -21.01
C SER A 268 -13.87 17.23 -20.23
N THR A 269 -12.76 17.89 -20.61
CA THR A 269 -11.42 17.81 -20.02
C THR A 269 -11.19 18.79 -18.85
N ALA A 270 -12.13 19.71 -18.60
CA ALA A 270 -11.94 20.82 -17.66
C ALA A 270 -12.08 20.48 -16.17
N LEU A 271 -12.37 19.20 -15.85
CA LEU A 271 -12.71 18.70 -14.52
C LEU A 271 -13.89 19.50 -13.91
N ALA A 272 -13.85 19.89 -12.64
CA ALA A 272 -14.84 20.83 -12.07
C ALA A 272 -14.56 22.28 -12.50
N GLY A 273 -13.30 22.61 -12.83
CA GLY A 273 -12.87 23.92 -13.30
C GLY A 273 -11.41 24.24 -12.98
N LYS A 274 -10.99 25.45 -13.36
CA LYS A 274 -9.66 26.00 -13.05
C LYS A 274 -9.62 26.53 -11.63
N ILE A 275 -8.53 26.29 -10.91
CA ILE A 275 -8.35 26.76 -9.53
C ILE A 275 -8.40 28.30 -9.46
N ASN A 276 -9.09 28.86 -8.46
CA ASN A 276 -9.27 30.30 -8.30
C ASN A 276 -8.99 30.70 -6.84
N ILE A 277 -7.81 31.28 -6.59
CA ILE A 277 -7.33 31.64 -5.26
C ILE A 277 -8.31 32.58 -4.55
N ARG A 278 -8.70 33.68 -5.22
CA ARG A 278 -9.57 34.70 -4.62
C ARG A 278 -10.92 34.13 -4.20
N ARG A 279 -11.61 33.41 -5.09
CA ARG A 279 -12.90 32.77 -4.75
C ARG A 279 -12.78 31.73 -3.63
N ALA A 280 -11.64 31.02 -3.54
CA ALA A 280 -11.40 30.08 -2.47
C ALA A 280 -11.17 30.78 -1.12
N ILE A 281 -10.57 31.97 -1.12
CA ILE A 281 -10.47 32.84 0.06
C ILE A 281 -11.87 33.37 0.43
N ASP A 282 -12.60 33.95 -0.52
CA ASP A 282 -13.95 34.50 -0.29
C ASP A 282 -14.89 33.43 0.31
N ALA A 283 -14.82 32.19 -0.19
CA ALA A 283 -15.59 31.04 0.30
C ALA A 283 -15.12 30.51 1.68
N ILE A 284 -13.91 30.86 2.14
CA ILE A 284 -13.39 30.52 3.47
C ILE A 284 -13.64 31.66 4.47
N THR A 285 -13.49 32.93 4.10
CA THR A 285 -13.81 34.05 5.00
C THR A 285 -15.33 34.14 5.24
N GLY A 286 -16.12 34.03 4.16
CA GLY A 286 -17.56 34.27 4.16
C GLY A 286 -17.98 35.50 3.33
N GLY A 287 -17.09 36.01 2.46
CA GLY A 287 -17.29 37.24 1.70
C GLY A 287 -16.79 38.51 2.40
N GLU A 288 -16.40 38.42 3.67
CA GLU A 288 -15.67 39.48 4.37
C GLU A 288 -14.29 39.67 3.73
N THR A 289 -14.06 40.83 3.12
CA THR A 289 -12.78 41.20 2.52
C THR A 289 -11.81 41.67 3.59
N MET A 290 -10.67 40.99 3.71
CA MET A 290 -9.57 41.39 4.59
C MET A 290 -9.02 42.77 4.20
N THR A 291 -9.40 43.82 4.93
CA THR A 291 -8.68 45.10 4.92
C THR A 291 -7.38 44.94 5.68
N THR A 292 -6.24 45.23 5.04
CA THR A 292 -4.94 45.30 5.72
C THR A 292 -4.90 46.56 6.58
N ASP A 293 -4.79 46.41 7.91
CA ASP A 293 -4.70 47.52 8.87
C ASP A 293 -3.43 48.36 8.67
N THR A 294 -3.56 49.47 7.93
CA THR A 294 -2.50 50.48 7.79
C THR A 294 -3.07 51.90 7.61
N ASP A 295 -3.90 52.40 8.53
CA ASP A 295 -3.73 53.76 9.10
C ASP A 295 -4.68 54.09 10.26
N MET A 296 -4.39 55.17 11.00
CA MET A 296 -5.20 55.63 12.14
C MET A 296 -6.13 56.82 11.83
N LEU A 297 -7.27 56.86 12.55
CA LEU A 297 -8.03 58.07 12.95
C LEU A 297 -8.50 59.07 11.86
N VAL A 298 -9.80 59.03 11.51
CA VAL A 298 -10.78 60.14 11.66
C VAL A 298 -12.21 59.54 11.75
N PRO A 299 -13.10 59.98 12.66
CA PRO A 299 -14.53 59.65 12.64
C PRO A 299 -15.40 60.71 11.95
N SER A 300 -16.47 60.30 11.26
CA SER A 300 -17.57 61.17 10.81
C SER A 300 -18.86 60.38 10.57
N ASP A 301 -20.00 60.93 10.97
CA ASP A 301 -21.31 60.26 11.06
C ASP A 301 -22.18 60.25 9.78
N ALA A 302 -23.35 59.59 9.93
CA ALA A 302 -24.65 59.79 9.25
C ALA A 302 -25.05 58.89 8.05
N ASP A 303 -26.16 58.15 8.27
CA ASP A 303 -27.35 57.85 7.44
C ASP A 303 -27.23 57.53 5.92
N ASP A 304 -28.12 56.74 5.30
CA ASP A 304 -29.51 56.39 5.66
C ASP A 304 -29.90 54.96 5.18
N GLY A 305 -31.15 54.50 5.37
CA GLY A 305 -31.68 53.18 4.96
C GLY A 305 -31.84 52.97 3.44
N VAL A 306 -32.40 51.86 2.92
CA VAL A 306 -33.19 50.71 3.46
C VAL A 306 -33.00 49.51 2.46
N ALA A 307 -33.55 48.27 2.51
CA ALA A 307 -34.63 47.57 3.23
C ALA A 307 -34.38 46.03 3.30
N ALA A 308 -35.39 45.25 3.72
CA ALA A 308 -35.48 43.78 3.56
C ALA A 308 -36.04 43.39 2.16
N GLU A 309 -35.88 42.18 1.61
CA GLU A 309 -36.56 40.89 1.94
C GLU A 309 -36.00 39.78 1.00
N ALA A 310 -36.19 38.46 1.15
CA ALA A 310 -36.77 37.61 2.20
C ALA A 310 -36.19 36.17 2.10
N ILE A 311 -36.36 35.36 3.16
CA ILE A 311 -35.93 33.96 3.21
C ILE A 311 -37.09 33.03 2.85
N HIS A 312 -36.89 32.08 1.92
CA HIS A 312 -37.84 30.98 1.69
C HIS A 312 -37.31 29.63 2.19
N ARG A 313 -38.18 28.86 2.84
CA ARG A 313 -37.83 27.60 3.52
C ARG A 313 -38.00 26.36 2.62
N TYR A 314 -37.31 25.30 3.00
CA TYR A 314 -37.33 23.96 2.41
C TYR A 314 -38.50 23.13 2.97
N ASP A 315 -39.09 22.23 2.16
CA ASP A 315 -40.14 21.29 2.59
C ASP A 315 -39.89 19.88 1.97
N PRO A 316 -39.63 18.83 2.77
CA PRO A 316 -39.15 17.54 2.26
C PRO A 316 -40.23 16.44 2.19
N ALA A 317 -41.16 16.51 1.21
CA ALA A 317 -42.29 15.57 1.14
C ALA A 317 -42.72 15.09 -0.27
N ALA A 318 -41.79 14.82 -1.20
CA ALA A 318 -42.13 14.10 -2.45
C ALA A 318 -40.94 13.38 -3.11
N ILE A 319 -41.00 12.03 -3.18
CA ILE A 319 -40.64 11.16 -4.32
C ILE A 319 -40.98 9.71 -3.94
N ALA A 320 -41.93 9.12 -4.66
CA ALA A 320 -42.23 7.70 -4.62
C ALA A 320 -42.89 7.26 -5.93
N ALA A 321 -42.55 6.04 -6.39
CA ALA A 321 -43.12 5.34 -7.54
C ALA A 321 -43.04 6.02 -8.93
N ARG A 322 -42.18 5.47 -9.80
CA ARG A 322 -42.56 5.00 -11.16
C ARG A 322 -41.55 3.97 -11.68
N ARG A 323 -42.07 2.87 -12.25
CA ARG A 323 -41.29 1.83 -12.96
C ARG A 323 -41.07 2.24 -14.44
N PRO A 324 -39.97 1.81 -15.08
CA PRO A 324 -39.85 1.84 -16.53
C PRO A 324 -40.71 0.74 -17.21
N PRO A 325 -41.09 0.91 -18.49
CA PRO A 325 -41.83 -0.08 -19.27
C PRO A 325 -40.90 -1.14 -19.92
N ALA A 326 -41.50 -2.24 -20.40
CA ALA A 326 -40.81 -3.29 -21.15
C ALA A 326 -41.06 -3.17 -22.66
N HIS A 327 -40.08 -3.55 -23.49
CA HIS A 327 -40.22 -3.61 -24.95
C HIS A 327 -39.92 -5.01 -25.52
N THR A 328 -41.02 -5.68 -25.87
CA THR A 328 -41.22 -6.58 -27.03
C THR A 328 -40.01 -7.26 -27.69
N ARG A 329 -39.99 -8.60 -27.52
CA ARG A 329 -39.43 -9.64 -28.40
C ARG A 329 -39.75 -9.42 -29.90
N ALA A 330 -38.79 -9.75 -30.76
CA ALA A 330 -38.98 -9.93 -32.21
C ALA A 330 -38.49 -11.33 -32.61
N GLU A 331 -39.14 -11.95 -33.59
CA GLU A 331 -38.82 -13.30 -34.08
C GLU A 331 -38.59 -13.30 -35.59
N LEU A 332 -37.63 -14.09 -36.06
CA LEU A 332 -37.53 -14.56 -37.45
C LEU A 332 -37.03 -16.01 -37.46
N ARG A 333 -37.32 -16.73 -38.55
CA ARG A 333 -37.35 -18.21 -38.60
C ARG A 333 -36.15 -18.83 -39.34
N PRO A 334 -35.88 -20.15 -39.16
CA PRO A 334 -34.63 -20.79 -39.58
C PRO A 334 -34.59 -21.19 -41.06
N SER A 335 -33.41 -21.67 -41.49
CA SER A 335 -33.16 -22.33 -42.78
C SER A 335 -32.42 -23.66 -42.57
N ASP A 336 -32.90 -24.74 -43.18
CA ASP A 336 -32.42 -26.11 -42.98
C ASP A 336 -31.29 -26.56 -43.93
N GLY A 337 -30.46 -27.50 -43.44
CA GLY A 337 -29.66 -28.44 -44.25
C GLY A 337 -28.27 -27.96 -44.74
N GLY A 338 -27.26 -28.83 -44.84
CA GLY A 338 -27.18 -30.23 -44.39
C GLY A 338 -26.00 -31.01 -44.99
N ASN A 339 -25.59 -32.10 -44.32
CA ASN A 339 -24.58 -33.11 -44.73
C ASN A 339 -23.10 -32.63 -44.83
N ALA A 340 -22.07 -33.49 -44.82
CA ALA A 340 -21.80 -34.78 -44.13
C ALA A 340 -20.36 -35.24 -44.47
N PHE A 341 -19.79 -36.23 -43.74
CA PHE A 341 -18.52 -36.94 -44.02
C PHE A 341 -17.21 -36.10 -43.83
N ALA A 342 -16.06 -36.67 -43.45
CA ALA A 342 -15.73 -37.97 -42.85
C ALA A 342 -14.34 -37.92 -42.14
N SER A 343 -13.89 -39.07 -41.65
CA SER A 343 -12.57 -39.44 -41.13
C SER A 343 -11.41 -39.17 -42.15
N ASP A 344 -10.11 -39.25 -41.84
CA ASP A 344 -9.37 -40.15 -40.93
C ASP A 344 -8.06 -39.53 -40.39
N ALA A 345 -7.47 -40.17 -39.37
CA ALA A 345 -6.04 -40.03 -39.05
C ALA A 345 -5.23 -41.12 -39.76
N PRO A 346 -3.96 -40.86 -40.13
CA PRO A 346 -2.91 -41.65 -39.48
C PRO A 346 -1.55 -40.93 -39.29
N ALA A 347 -0.78 -41.44 -38.33
CA ALA A 347 0.68 -41.32 -38.21
C ALA A 347 1.32 -42.69 -38.64
N PRO A 348 2.63 -43.01 -38.47
CA PRO A 348 3.76 -42.20 -37.93
C PRO A 348 5.12 -42.35 -38.67
N SER A 349 6.09 -41.46 -38.35
CA SER A 349 7.55 -41.76 -38.26
C SER A 349 8.32 -40.52 -37.73
N GLY A 350 9.49 -40.61 -37.07
CA GLY A 350 10.16 -41.81 -36.56
C GLY A 350 11.67 -41.69 -36.23
N ALA A 351 12.09 -40.86 -35.25
CA ALA A 351 13.39 -40.88 -34.52
C ALA A 351 13.33 -39.82 -33.39
N ARG A 352 13.54 -40.10 -32.09
CA ARG A 352 14.71 -40.58 -31.31
C ARG A 352 15.79 -39.52 -31.02
N THR A 353 15.88 -39.13 -29.73
CA THR A 353 17.04 -38.61 -28.96
C THR A 353 17.72 -37.32 -29.49
N ASP A 354 18.02 -36.32 -28.65
CA ASP A 354 18.72 -36.48 -27.36
C ASP A 354 18.28 -35.48 -26.26
N ALA A 355 18.86 -35.61 -25.06
CA ALA A 355 18.54 -34.74 -23.91
C ALA A 355 19.31 -33.41 -23.91
N GLY A 356 18.63 -32.32 -23.55
CA GLY A 356 19.25 -30.99 -23.42
C GLY A 356 18.34 -29.99 -22.69
N VAL A 357 18.61 -29.74 -21.41
CA VAL A 357 17.96 -28.66 -20.64
C VAL A 357 18.48 -27.32 -21.13
N ILE A 358 17.58 -26.36 -21.40
CA ILE A 358 17.92 -24.99 -21.79
C ILE A 358 17.70 -24.08 -20.57
N PRO A 359 18.78 -23.52 -19.96
CA PRO A 359 18.67 -22.44 -18.98
C PRO A 359 18.21 -21.12 -19.62
N SER A 360 17.60 -20.26 -18.83
CA SER A 360 17.03 -18.97 -19.25
C SER A 360 18.06 -18.00 -19.88
N ASP A 361 17.67 -17.34 -20.98
CA ASP A 361 18.43 -16.27 -21.61
C ASP A 361 18.61 -15.03 -20.70
N CYS A 362 19.85 -14.74 -20.32
CA CYS A 362 20.25 -13.42 -19.83
C CYS A 362 20.49 -12.48 -21.03
N GLY A 363 19.45 -11.75 -21.43
CA GLY A 363 19.42 -10.91 -22.64
C GLY A 363 20.33 -9.66 -22.65
N CYS A 364 21.65 -9.83 -22.57
CA CYS A 364 22.62 -8.76 -22.81
C CYS A 364 22.73 -8.43 -24.31
N GLY A 365 21.81 -7.58 -24.80
CA GLY A 365 21.79 -7.15 -26.20
C GLY A 365 22.98 -6.26 -26.59
N CYS A 366 23.99 -6.84 -27.26
CA CYS A 366 25.12 -6.10 -27.81
C CYS A 366 25.23 -6.23 -29.33
N GLY A 367 24.61 -5.30 -30.06
CA GLY A 367 24.78 -5.14 -31.51
C GLY A 367 24.06 -3.90 -32.04
N GLY A 368 24.73 -2.92 -32.66
CA GLY A 368 26.17 -2.72 -32.76
C GLY A 368 26.55 -1.65 -33.78
N LYS A 369 27.67 -0.95 -33.57
CA LYS A 369 28.41 -0.19 -34.59
C LYS A 369 29.89 -0.13 -34.20
N LYS A 370 30.76 -0.12 -35.21
CA LYS A 370 32.22 -0.21 -35.04
C LYS A 370 32.81 1.17 -34.73
N GLU A 371 33.70 1.24 -33.75
CA GLU A 371 35.10 1.73 -33.87
C GLU A 371 35.77 1.84 -32.48
N GLY A 372 37.09 1.82 -32.42
CA GLY A 372 37.89 1.81 -31.18
C GLY A 372 38.28 0.41 -30.71
N GLY A 373 39.59 0.12 -30.67
CA GLY A 373 40.13 -1.21 -30.33
C GLY A 373 40.50 -1.38 -28.86
N CYS A 374 40.32 -2.58 -28.31
CA CYS A 374 40.79 -2.94 -26.97
C CYS A 374 42.30 -3.19 -26.95
N ALA A 375 43.06 -2.30 -26.30
CA ALA A 375 44.49 -2.51 -26.04
C ALA A 375 44.71 -3.21 -24.69
N CYS A 376 45.25 -4.43 -24.71
CA CYS A 376 45.56 -5.19 -23.50
C CYS A 376 46.92 -4.78 -22.90
N GLY A 377 46.94 -3.74 -22.06
CA GLY A 377 48.11 -3.28 -21.31
C GLY A 377 48.06 -3.72 -19.84
N GLY A 378 48.75 -4.80 -19.49
CA GLY A 378 48.65 -5.40 -18.15
C GLY A 378 49.53 -4.76 -17.07
N LYS A 379 48.98 -4.63 -15.86
CA LYS A 379 49.74 -4.64 -14.59
C LYS A 379 49.02 -5.52 -13.57
N LYS A 380 49.77 -6.39 -12.90
CA LYS A 380 49.42 -6.91 -11.57
C LYS A 380 49.75 -5.81 -10.55
N GLU A 381 49.28 -5.79 -9.29
CA GLU A 381 48.81 -6.87 -8.41
C GLU A 381 47.58 -6.43 -7.59
N GLY A 382 47.01 -7.32 -6.77
CA GLY A 382 46.07 -6.95 -5.70
C GLY A 382 44.57 -7.12 -5.98
N GLY A 383 44.16 -7.47 -7.21
CA GLY A 383 42.76 -7.74 -7.56
C GLY A 383 42.24 -9.07 -7.00
N GLY A 384 41.95 -9.12 -5.68
CA GLY A 384 41.24 -10.23 -5.07
C GLY A 384 39.84 -10.39 -5.67
N CYS A 385 39.42 -11.62 -6.00
CA CYS A 385 38.11 -11.86 -6.59
C CYS A 385 37.02 -11.77 -5.51
N GLY A 386 36.59 -10.53 -5.23
CA GLY A 386 35.53 -10.23 -4.28
C GLY A 386 34.18 -10.70 -4.81
N CYS A 387 33.82 -11.95 -4.52
CA CYS A 387 32.43 -12.40 -4.60
C CYS A 387 31.59 -11.49 -3.70
N GLY A 388 30.80 -10.61 -4.33
CA GLY A 388 29.93 -9.65 -3.64
C GLY A 388 28.81 -10.38 -2.91
N GLY A 389 29.11 -10.89 -1.71
CA GLY A 389 28.18 -11.61 -0.85
C GLY A 389 27.12 -10.69 -0.25
N GLY A 390 26.19 -10.22 -1.09
CA GLY A 390 24.92 -9.70 -0.61
C GLY A 390 24.27 -10.78 0.26
N ARG A 391 24.04 -10.45 1.54
CA ARG A 391 23.39 -11.39 2.47
C ARG A 391 22.02 -11.76 1.92
N SER A 392 21.80 -13.05 1.66
CA SER A 392 20.50 -13.57 1.25
C SER A 392 19.45 -13.18 2.28
N GLN A 393 18.41 -12.45 1.88
CA GLN A 393 17.37 -11.99 2.79
C GLN A 393 16.65 -13.21 3.40
N ILE A 394 16.81 -13.41 4.70
CA ILE A 394 16.09 -14.43 5.46
C ILE A 394 14.67 -13.96 5.76
N VAL A 395 13.74 -14.90 5.83
CA VAL A 395 12.32 -14.66 6.13
C VAL A 395 11.82 -15.72 7.10
N TYR A 396 10.94 -15.33 8.02
CA TYR A 396 10.18 -16.23 8.89
C TYR A 396 8.72 -15.77 8.90
N ALA A 397 7.95 -16.21 7.91
CA ALA A 397 6.57 -15.80 7.71
C ALA A 397 5.57 -16.82 8.30
N ILE A 398 4.38 -16.37 8.65
CA ILE A 398 3.22 -17.21 8.99
C ILE A 398 2.06 -16.84 8.07
N GLY A 399 1.28 -17.83 7.63
CA GLY A 399 0.14 -17.61 6.76
C GLY A 399 -0.68 -18.88 6.52
N ARG A 400 -1.57 -18.82 5.52
CA ARG A 400 -2.31 -19.96 4.98
C ARG A 400 -1.67 -20.45 3.68
N LEU A 401 -1.75 -21.74 3.43
CA LEU A 401 -1.16 -22.35 2.22
C LEU A 401 -2.14 -22.28 1.05
N GLY A 402 -1.67 -21.81 -0.10
CA GLY A 402 -2.42 -21.73 -1.35
C GLY A 402 -1.70 -22.38 -2.51
N ILE A 403 -2.39 -22.50 -3.64
CA ILE A 403 -1.87 -22.99 -4.92
C ILE A 403 -2.32 -22.02 -6.01
N ASP A 404 -1.38 -21.69 -6.91
CA ASP A 404 -1.60 -20.94 -8.14
C ASP A 404 -0.94 -21.68 -9.32
N PHE A 405 -1.51 -21.54 -10.53
CA PHE A 405 -1.03 -22.24 -11.73
C PHE A 405 -0.03 -21.44 -12.57
N GLY A 406 0.12 -20.13 -12.34
CA GLY A 406 0.94 -19.18 -13.10
C GLY A 406 0.47 -18.90 -14.53
N SER A 407 -0.15 -19.87 -15.21
CA SER A 407 -0.68 -19.73 -16.57
C SER A 407 -1.90 -20.64 -16.82
N GLU A 408 -2.73 -20.22 -17.77
CA GLU A 408 -3.92 -20.98 -18.19
C GLU A 408 -3.56 -22.34 -18.79
N ALA A 409 -2.48 -22.40 -19.58
CA ALA A 409 -1.98 -23.65 -20.15
C ALA A 409 -1.57 -24.67 -19.07
N ARG A 410 -1.00 -24.22 -17.94
CA ARG A 410 -0.69 -25.12 -16.82
C ARG A 410 -1.96 -25.55 -16.08
N ARG A 411 -2.90 -24.63 -15.84
CA ARG A 411 -4.21 -24.94 -15.25
C ARG A 411 -4.96 -25.99 -16.06
N ASP A 412 -4.96 -25.86 -17.39
CA ASP A 412 -5.62 -26.84 -18.27
C ASP A 412 -4.90 -28.19 -18.29
N SER A 413 -3.56 -28.21 -18.29
CA SER A 413 -2.77 -29.45 -18.14
C SER A 413 -3.17 -30.25 -16.90
N PHE A 414 -3.34 -29.60 -15.74
CA PHE A 414 -3.80 -30.28 -14.52
C PHE A 414 -5.28 -30.70 -14.62
N LEU A 415 -6.17 -29.91 -15.24
CA LEU A 415 -7.57 -30.29 -15.45
C LEU A 415 -7.72 -31.52 -16.35
N GLN A 416 -6.89 -31.63 -17.39
CA GLN A 416 -6.81 -32.81 -18.27
C GLN A 416 -6.27 -34.03 -17.50
N ALA A 417 -5.15 -33.88 -16.79
CA ALA A 417 -4.51 -34.98 -16.05
C ALA A 417 -5.40 -35.57 -14.94
N MET A 418 -6.19 -34.72 -14.25
CA MET A 418 -7.17 -35.16 -13.27
C MET A 418 -8.47 -35.74 -13.88
N SER A 419 -8.62 -35.73 -15.21
CA SER A 419 -9.83 -36.22 -15.93
C SER A 419 -11.15 -35.57 -15.47
N VAL A 420 -11.11 -34.33 -14.98
CA VAL A 420 -12.28 -33.62 -14.39
C VAL A 420 -13.28 -33.16 -15.47
N ARG A 421 -12.88 -33.17 -16.75
CA ARG A 421 -13.74 -32.84 -17.90
C ARG A 421 -13.96 -34.07 -18.78
N PRO A 422 -15.22 -34.50 -19.01
CA PRO A 422 -15.57 -35.29 -20.19
C PRO A 422 -15.19 -34.53 -21.47
N VAL A 423 -14.70 -35.25 -22.48
CA VAL A 423 -14.11 -34.70 -23.72
C VAL A 423 -15.01 -33.69 -24.43
N ASP A 424 -16.34 -33.85 -24.33
CA ASP A 424 -17.34 -33.03 -25.02
C ASP A 424 -17.84 -31.80 -24.23
N SER A 425 -17.19 -31.43 -23.13
CA SER A 425 -17.63 -30.31 -22.26
C SER A 425 -17.07 -28.95 -22.75
N PRO A 426 -17.90 -27.88 -22.80
CA PRO A 426 -17.45 -26.57 -23.30
C PRO A 426 -16.38 -25.93 -22.41
N ILE A 427 -15.45 -25.20 -23.04
CA ILE A 427 -14.22 -24.69 -22.41
C ILE A 427 -14.50 -23.78 -21.19
N GLU A 428 -15.61 -23.04 -21.22
CA GLU A 428 -16.00 -22.06 -20.20
C GLU A 428 -16.58 -22.64 -18.89
N SER A 429 -16.72 -23.98 -18.77
CA SER A 429 -17.25 -24.58 -17.53
C SER A 429 -16.45 -24.16 -16.29
N PRO A 430 -17.09 -23.58 -15.25
CA PRO A 430 -16.41 -23.13 -14.04
C PRO A 430 -15.76 -24.30 -13.31
N VAL A 431 -14.79 -23.97 -12.45
CA VAL A 431 -14.11 -24.96 -11.60
C VAL A 431 -15.13 -25.62 -10.67
N PRO A 432 -15.26 -26.96 -10.63
CA PRO A 432 -16.23 -27.63 -9.77
C PRO A 432 -15.99 -27.36 -8.29
N GLU A 433 -17.06 -27.33 -7.51
CA GLU A 433 -16.98 -27.29 -6.05
C GLU A 433 -16.18 -28.51 -5.54
N GLY A 434 -15.23 -28.28 -4.64
CA GLY A 434 -14.34 -29.32 -4.11
C GLY A 434 -13.06 -29.60 -4.92
N PHE A 435 -12.77 -28.84 -5.98
CA PHE A 435 -11.54 -28.95 -6.79
C PHE A 435 -10.24 -29.12 -5.97
N SER A 436 -10.09 -28.42 -4.84
CA SER A 436 -8.89 -28.52 -3.99
C SER A 436 -8.70 -29.93 -3.37
N HIS A 437 -9.78 -30.66 -3.07
CA HIS A 437 -9.69 -32.06 -2.64
C HIS A 437 -9.25 -32.98 -3.80
N GLN A 438 -9.75 -32.72 -5.01
CA GLN A 438 -9.41 -33.49 -6.21
C GLN A 438 -7.93 -33.31 -6.58
N LEU A 439 -7.44 -32.07 -6.52
CA LEU A 439 -6.03 -31.74 -6.75
C LEU A 439 -5.11 -32.37 -5.70
N LEU A 440 -5.49 -32.38 -4.42
CA LEU A 440 -4.74 -33.11 -3.39
C LEU A 440 -4.72 -34.62 -3.65
N ALA A 441 -5.87 -35.24 -3.93
CA ALA A 441 -5.94 -36.67 -4.23
C ALA A 441 -5.10 -37.06 -5.46
N TYR A 442 -5.03 -36.17 -6.46
CA TYR A 442 -4.16 -36.33 -7.63
C TYR A 442 -2.67 -36.22 -7.28
N LEU A 443 -2.27 -35.22 -6.50
CA LEU A 443 -0.89 -35.03 -6.03
C LEU A 443 -0.45 -36.13 -5.06
N ASP A 444 -1.39 -36.77 -4.36
CA ASP A 444 -1.11 -37.93 -3.49
C ASP A 444 -0.81 -39.21 -4.29
N GLY A 445 -1.34 -39.34 -5.50
CA GLY A 445 -0.90 -40.35 -6.48
C GLY A 445 0.35 -39.96 -7.26
N ASN A 446 0.54 -38.67 -7.54
CA ASN A 446 1.57 -38.13 -8.45
C ASN A 446 2.41 -37.02 -7.77
N PRO A 447 3.19 -37.36 -6.72
CA PRO A 447 3.90 -36.35 -5.90
C PRO A 447 4.96 -35.57 -6.70
N TYR A 448 5.48 -36.16 -7.78
CA TYR A 448 6.44 -35.53 -8.69
C TYR A 448 5.87 -34.34 -9.47
N GLU A 449 4.55 -34.10 -9.46
CA GLU A 449 3.91 -32.94 -10.08
C GLU A 449 3.72 -31.75 -9.12
N ALA A 450 3.94 -31.95 -7.81
CA ALA A 450 3.91 -30.86 -6.84
C ALA A 450 4.86 -29.68 -7.17
N PRO A 451 6.08 -29.88 -7.74
CA PRO A 451 6.94 -28.79 -8.20
C PRO A 451 6.43 -28.05 -9.45
N GLY A 452 5.43 -28.58 -10.15
CA GLY A 452 4.79 -27.90 -11.28
C GLY A 452 3.90 -26.74 -10.83
N LEU A 453 3.36 -26.80 -9.61
CA LEU A 453 2.45 -25.82 -9.03
C LEU A 453 3.21 -24.70 -8.33
N ILE A 454 2.68 -23.48 -8.37
CA ILE A 454 3.16 -22.38 -7.53
C ILE A 454 2.45 -22.49 -6.19
N TRP A 455 3.15 -22.96 -5.16
CA TRP A 455 2.67 -22.94 -3.79
C TRP A 455 2.76 -21.52 -3.25
N THR A 456 1.71 -20.99 -2.65
CA THR A 456 1.70 -19.61 -2.13
C THR A 456 1.53 -19.60 -0.61
N LEU A 457 2.22 -18.68 0.06
CA LEU A 457 1.87 -18.30 1.44
C LEU A 457 0.98 -17.07 1.39
N ASN A 458 -0.19 -17.16 2.01
CA ASN A 458 -1.22 -16.13 1.98
C ASN A 458 -1.43 -15.53 3.37
N LEU A 459 -1.59 -14.20 3.45
CA LEU A 459 -2.22 -13.55 4.60
C LEU A 459 -3.70 -13.34 4.26
N ASP A 460 -4.57 -14.02 4.99
CA ASP A 460 -5.98 -14.25 4.67
C ASP A 460 -6.17 -14.74 3.22
N ALA A 461 -6.52 -13.84 2.29
CA ALA A 461 -6.76 -14.14 0.87
C ALA A 461 -5.64 -13.61 -0.06
N THR A 462 -4.67 -12.86 0.45
CA THR A 462 -3.63 -12.21 -0.36
C THR A 462 -2.33 -13.03 -0.34
N PRO A 463 -1.83 -13.54 -1.48
CA PRO A 463 -0.54 -14.21 -1.53
C PRO A 463 0.59 -13.19 -1.30
N ILE A 464 1.40 -13.45 -0.28
CA ILE A 464 2.55 -12.62 0.10
C ILE A 464 3.89 -13.21 -0.39
N TYR A 465 3.96 -14.52 -0.57
CA TYR A 465 5.13 -15.23 -1.07
C TYR A 465 4.73 -16.41 -1.95
N ALA A 466 5.61 -16.79 -2.87
CA ALA A 466 5.62 -18.14 -3.44
C ALA A 466 6.67 -19.00 -2.72
N ILE A 467 6.34 -20.26 -2.45
CA ILE A 467 7.20 -21.23 -1.77
C ILE A 467 7.74 -22.21 -2.81
N GLN A 468 9.05 -22.26 -2.99
CA GLN A 468 9.70 -23.21 -3.90
C GLN A 468 10.86 -23.93 -3.19
N PRO A 469 10.62 -25.14 -2.64
CA PRO A 469 11.67 -26.05 -2.22
C PRO A 469 12.73 -26.27 -3.30
N LEU A 470 14.01 -26.12 -2.95
CA LEU A 470 15.16 -26.35 -3.82
C LEU A 470 16.22 -27.21 -3.11
N GLY A 471 17.08 -27.86 -3.89
CA GLY A 471 18.17 -28.70 -3.39
C GLY A 471 17.72 -30.11 -2.96
N ALA A 472 18.63 -30.82 -2.27
CA ALA A 472 18.52 -32.26 -2.03
C ALA A 472 17.35 -32.71 -1.12
N TYR A 473 16.63 -31.77 -0.49
CA TYR A 473 15.48 -32.04 0.38
C TYR A 473 14.16 -31.44 -0.16
N ALA A 474 14.13 -31.04 -1.44
CA ALA A 474 12.96 -30.42 -2.05
C ALA A 474 11.71 -31.31 -1.98
N GLU A 475 11.84 -32.61 -2.30
CA GLU A 475 10.78 -33.62 -2.23
C GLU A 475 10.12 -33.67 -0.84
N ALA A 476 10.91 -33.91 0.21
CA ALA A 476 10.42 -33.97 1.59
C ALA A 476 9.81 -32.63 2.08
N ALA A 477 10.18 -31.49 1.49
CA ALA A 477 9.55 -30.21 1.78
C ALA A 477 8.23 -30.02 1.00
N TYR A 478 8.12 -30.48 -0.25
CA TYR A 478 6.85 -30.57 -0.97
C TYR A 478 5.88 -31.52 -0.26
N ASP A 479 6.36 -32.62 0.33
CA ASP A 479 5.54 -33.52 1.14
C ASP A 479 4.94 -32.79 2.36
N ARG A 480 5.72 -31.99 3.08
CA ARG A 480 5.21 -31.14 4.16
C ARG A 480 4.19 -30.11 3.69
N LEU A 481 4.34 -29.55 2.48
CA LEU A 481 3.34 -28.65 1.90
C LEU A 481 2.04 -29.39 1.53
N ARG A 482 2.13 -30.61 0.98
CA ARG A 482 0.95 -31.47 0.71
C ARG A 482 0.23 -31.87 2.01
N GLU A 483 0.98 -32.27 3.04
CA GLU A 483 0.43 -32.56 4.37
C GLU A 483 -0.29 -31.35 4.98
N ALA A 484 0.37 -30.18 5.00
CA ALA A 484 -0.21 -28.95 5.54
C ALA A 484 -1.48 -28.52 4.79
N LEU A 485 -1.49 -28.62 3.45
CA LEU A 485 -2.68 -28.30 2.66
C LEU A 485 -3.81 -29.33 2.87
N ARG A 486 -3.48 -30.62 3.01
CA ARG A 486 -4.47 -31.66 3.35
C ARG A 486 -5.10 -31.40 4.70
N ALA A 487 -4.31 -31.04 5.70
CA ALA A 487 -4.81 -30.70 7.02
C ALA A 487 -5.61 -29.38 7.02
N GLN A 488 -5.22 -28.38 6.21
CA GLN A 488 -5.97 -27.11 6.06
C GLN A 488 -7.36 -27.34 5.46
N ILE A 489 -7.50 -28.36 4.60
CA ILE A 489 -8.75 -28.69 3.89
C ILE A 489 -9.63 -29.69 4.67
N ASN A 490 -9.05 -30.69 5.33
CA ASN A 490 -9.78 -31.77 6.00
C ASN A 490 -9.87 -31.64 7.53
N GLU A 491 -8.86 -31.03 8.18
CA GLU A 491 -8.66 -31.09 9.64
C GLU A 491 -8.79 -29.70 10.30
N GLY A 492 -9.01 -28.65 9.51
CA GLY A 492 -9.13 -27.28 9.99
C GLY A 492 -7.82 -26.66 10.46
N VAL A 493 -6.67 -27.07 9.91
CA VAL A 493 -5.39 -26.36 10.09
C VAL A 493 -5.50 -24.94 9.54
N GLU A 494 -5.15 -23.95 10.37
CA GLU A 494 -5.40 -22.55 10.08
C GLU A 494 -4.17 -21.81 9.61
N LEU A 495 -2.98 -22.33 9.93
CA LEU A 495 -1.69 -21.63 9.81
C LEU A 495 -0.53 -22.59 9.47
N ILE A 496 0.45 -22.07 8.74
CA ILE A 496 1.77 -22.67 8.50
C ILE A 496 2.88 -21.62 8.74
N SER A 497 3.97 -22.01 9.42
CA SER A 497 5.21 -21.23 9.53
C SER A 497 6.17 -21.59 8.40
N VAL A 498 6.68 -20.59 7.68
CA VAL A 498 7.60 -20.77 6.55
C VAL A 498 8.90 -19.99 6.81
N PRO A 499 9.90 -20.63 7.46
CA PRO A 499 11.27 -20.13 7.47
C PRO A 499 11.91 -20.32 6.09
N GLY A 500 12.70 -19.36 5.61
CA GLY A 500 13.42 -19.52 4.35
C GLY A 500 14.35 -18.36 3.97
N THR A 501 14.84 -18.40 2.73
CA THR A 501 15.55 -17.29 2.08
C THR A 501 14.80 -16.82 0.84
N ILE A 502 14.75 -15.51 0.62
CA ILE A 502 14.20 -14.94 -0.61
C ILE A 502 15.25 -15.08 -1.73
N ALA A 503 14.90 -15.77 -2.81
CA ALA A 503 15.81 -16.14 -3.91
C ALA A 503 15.38 -15.61 -5.29
N GLY A 504 14.25 -14.91 -5.39
CA GLY A 504 13.75 -14.37 -6.65
C GLY A 504 12.32 -13.82 -6.52
N GLN A 505 11.59 -13.82 -7.64
CA GLN A 505 10.17 -13.48 -7.70
C GLN A 505 9.48 -14.41 -8.73
N VAL A 506 8.17 -14.63 -8.58
CA VAL A 506 7.35 -15.34 -9.57
C VAL A 506 6.06 -14.57 -9.85
N ARG A 507 5.53 -14.72 -11.07
CA ARG A 507 4.24 -14.16 -11.47
C ARG A 507 3.14 -15.22 -11.32
N LEU A 508 2.08 -14.86 -10.62
CA LEU A 508 0.88 -15.67 -10.39
C LEU A 508 -0.08 -15.56 -11.58
N GLN A 509 -1.09 -16.44 -11.65
CA GLN A 509 -2.11 -16.41 -12.68
C GLN A 509 -2.97 -15.13 -12.64
N SER A 510 -3.11 -14.50 -11.47
CA SER A 510 -3.71 -13.16 -11.31
C SER A 510 -2.89 -12.03 -11.96
N GLY A 511 -1.69 -12.32 -12.47
CA GLY A 511 -0.74 -11.34 -13.00
C GLY A 511 0.11 -10.65 -11.93
N GLN A 512 -0.22 -10.80 -10.64
CA GLN A 512 0.55 -10.33 -9.48
C GLN A 512 1.95 -10.96 -9.47
N ILE A 513 2.95 -10.20 -9.03
CA ILE A 513 4.32 -10.70 -8.81
C ILE A 513 4.55 -10.79 -7.29
N VAL A 514 5.03 -11.95 -6.81
CA VAL A 514 5.34 -12.19 -5.39
C VAL A 514 6.79 -12.68 -5.22
N PRO A 515 7.48 -12.40 -4.10
CA PRO A 515 8.82 -12.91 -3.86
C PRO A 515 8.84 -14.43 -3.68
N LEU A 516 9.90 -15.05 -4.17
CA LEU A 516 10.12 -16.49 -4.13
C LEU A 516 10.96 -16.85 -2.91
N VAL A 517 10.39 -17.66 -2.01
CA VAL A 517 11.02 -18.15 -0.79
C VAL A 517 11.45 -19.60 -0.99
N VAL A 518 12.72 -19.90 -0.71
CA VAL A 518 13.24 -21.26 -0.59
C VAL A 518 13.10 -21.68 0.88
N PRO A 519 12.17 -22.59 1.23
CA PRO A 519 11.89 -22.93 2.61
C PRO A 519 12.96 -23.82 3.25
N ALA A 520 13.24 -23.59 4.53
CA ALA A 520 13.94 -24.55 5.37
C ALA A 520 12.94 -25.58 5.92
N ILE A 521 13.13 -26.86 5.58
CA ILE A 521 12.25 -27.95 6.06
C ILE A 521 12.20 -28.05 7.61
N ARG A 522 13.28 -27.66 8.28
CA ARG A 522 13.31 -27.51 9.75
C ARG A 522 12.64 -26.18 10.12
N GLY A 523 11.51 -26.24 10.81
CA GLY A 523 10.69 -25.06 11.13
C GLY A 523 9.50 -24.82 10.20
N LEU A 524 9.37 -25.63 9.14
CA LEU A 524 8.15 -25.73 8.34
C LEU A 524 7.11 -26.55 9.11
N TYR A 525 6.26 -25.87 9.89
CA TYR A 525 5.25 -26.47 10.75
C TYR A 525 3.88 -25.92 10.44
N SER A 526 2.83 -26.73 10.55
CA SER A 526 1.43 -26.31 10.37
C SER A 526 0.58 -26.70 11.58
N TRP A 527 -0.41 -25.88 11.93
CA TRP A 527 -1.28 -26.11 13.09
C TRP A 527 -2.67 -25.50 12.95
N ALA A 528 -3.63 -26.10 13.67
CA ALA A 528 -4.92 -25.53 14.00
C ALA A 528 -4.85 -24.98 15.44
N THR A 529 -5.48 -23.84 15.73
CA THR A 529 -5.34 -23.17 17.03
C THR A 529 -5.87 -24.03 18.17
N GLN A 530 -7.05 -24.64 18.02
CA GLN A 530 -7.68 -25.46 19.07
C GLN A 530 -6.91 -26.78 19.39
N PRO A 531 -6.50 -27.61 18.39
CA PRO A 531 -5.60 -28.74 18.64
C PRO A 531 -4.24 -28.36 19.23
N LEU A 532 -3.64 -27.24 18.84
CA LEU A 532 -2.37 -26.78 19.41
C LEU A 532 -2.54 -26.40 20.90
N VAL A 533 -3.60 -25.67 21.23
CA VAL A 533 -3.96 -25.33 22.62
C VAL A 533 -4.14 -26.61 23.46
N ALA A 534 -4.90 -27.59 22.96
CA ALA A 534 -5.10 -28.86 23.65
C ALA A 534 -3.80 -29.67 23.81
N HIS A 535 -2.93 -29.68 22.80
CA HIS A 535 -1.64 -30.37 22.88
C HIS A 535 -0.69 -29.77 23.93
N VAL A 536 -0.72 -28.43 24.10
CA VAL A 536 0.22 -27.71 24.97
C VAL A 536 -0.30 -27.53 26.42
N LEU A 537 -1.62 -27.55 26.62
CA LEU A 537 -2.24 -27.55 27.95
C LEU A 537 -2.47 -28.97 28.50
N GLY A 538 -2.65 -29.97 27.63
CA GLY A 538 -2.94 -31.35 27.99
C GLY A 538 -4.43 -31.68 27.93
N ALA A 539 -4.81 -32.85 28.46
CA ALA A 539 -6.21 -33.25 28.51
C ALA A 539 -7.03 -32.31 29.42
N MET A 540 -8.27 -32.02 29.01
CA MET A 540 -9.22 -31.25 29.83
C MET A 540 -9.53 -32.01 31.12
N PRO A 541 -9.43 -31.38 32.31
CA PRO A 541 -9.67 -32.04 33.59
C PRO A 541 -11.17 -32.24 33.86
N ASP A 542 -11.50 -33.34 34.53
CA ASP A 542 -12.89 -33.72 34.88
C ASP A 542 -13.51 -32.81 35.97
N ALA A 543 -12.68 -32.21 36.84
CA ALA A 543 -13.13 -31.38 37.94
C ALA A 543 -13.55 -29.97 37.45
N ALA A 544 -14.72 -29.50 37.90
CA ALA A 544 -15.32 -28.27 37.39
C ALA A 544 -14.50 -26.99 37.67
N GLU A 545 -13.79 -26.91 38.80
CA GLU A 545 -12.93 -25.77 39.13
C GLU A 545 -11.67 -25.75 38.24
N ASP A 546 -10.98 -26.89 38.12
CA ASP A 546 -9.82 -27.05 37.23
C ASP A 546 -10.18 -26.81 35.77
N ARG A 547 -11.39 -27.23 35.35
CA ARG A 547 -11.93 -26.98 34.01
C ARG A 547 -12.12 -25.48 33.75
N ALA A 548 -12.65 -24.72 34.70
CA ALA A 548 -12.77 -23.27 34.60
C ALA A 548 -11.41 -22.54 34.64
N VAL A 549 -10.33 -23.20 35.05
CA VAL A 549 -8.94 -22.71 34.89
C VAL A 549 -8.39 -23.09 33.51
N TYR A 550 -8.58 -24.33 33.07
CA TYR A 550 -8.21 -24.83 31.74
C TYR A 550 -8.85 -23.98 30.62
N GLU A 551 -10.16 -23.72 30.69
CA GLU A 551 -10.89 -22.95 29.67
C GLU A 551 -10.41 -21.49 29.57
N ARG A 552 -9.96 -20.88 30.68
CA ARG A 552 -9.30 -19.55 30.67
C ARG A 552 -7.89 -19.61 30.09
N GLN A 553 -7.09 -20.62 30.43
CA GLN A 553 -5.76 -20.81 29.83
C GLN A 553 -5.86 -21.08 28.32
N ALA A 554 -6.88 -21.84 27.89
CA ALA A 554 -7.16 -22.11 26.49
C ALA A 554 -7.55 -20.84 25.74
N SER A 555 -8.51 -20.07 26.27
CA SER A 555 -8.90 -18.77 25.71
C SER A 555 -7.74 -17.77 25.65
N GLY A 556 -6.89 -17.70 26.69
CA GLY A 556 -5.73 -16.82 26.72
C GLY A 556 -4.63 -17.19 25.70
N LEU A 557 -4.40 -18.49 25.50
CA LEU A 557 -3.43 -18.97 24.51
C LEU A 557 -3.96 -18.83 23.07
N ALA A 558 -5.25 -19.11 22.85
CA ALA A 558 -5.91 -18.86 21.56
C ALA A 558 -5.88 -17.36 21.22
N ASN A 559 -6.31 -16.49 22.15
CA ASN A 559 -6.25 -15.04 21.97
C ASN A 559 -4.84 -14.53 21.63
N TYR A 560 -3.79 -15.08 22.25
CA TYR A 560 -2.42 -14.72 21.89
C TYR A 560 -2.09 -15.09 20.43
N LEU A 561 -2.39 -16.32 20.01
CA LEU A 561 -2.11 -16.80 18.65
C LEU A 561 -2.93 -16.02 17.61
N ASP A 562 -4.21 -15.78 17.90
CA ASP A 562 -5.11 -14.94 17.10
C ASP A 562 -4.56 -13.52 16.97
N ARG A 563 -4.06 -12.89 18.05
CA ARG A 563 -3.51 -11.53 17.98
C ARG A 563 -2.17 -11.47 17.25
N VAL A 564 -1.30 -12.48 17.35
CA VAL A 564 -0.08 -12.51 16.53
C VAL A 564 -0.41 -12.60 15.03
N TYR A 565 -1.41 -13.41 14.64
CA TYR A 565 -1.78 -13.57 13.23
C TYR A 565 -2.69 -12.45 12.69
N TYR A 566 -3.72 -12.05 13.44
CA TYR A 566 -4.77 -11.13 12.99
C TYR A 566 -4.57 -9.65 13.40
N ASP A 567 -4.04 -9.34 14.59
CA ASP A 567 -3.73 -7.95 14.99
C ASP A 567 -2.36 -7.52 14.44
N LEU A 568 -1.35 -8.38 14.58
CA LEU A 568 0.06 -8.06 14.35
C LEU A 568 0.62 -8.62 13.03
N ARG A 569 -0.26 -8.69 12.03
CA ARG A 569 0.01 -9.10 10.63
C ARG A 569 1.30 -8.46 10.11
N ASN A 570 2.25 -9.28 9.67
CA ASN A 570 3.57 -8.83 9.24
C ASN A 570 4.16 -9.78 8.17
N LEU A 571 5.24 -9.37 7.50
CA LEU A 571 5.83 -10.16 6.41
C LEU A 571 6.92 -11.14 6.86
N GLY A 572 7.37 -11.06 8.12
CA GLY A 572 8.45 -11.91 8.62
C GLY A 572 9.83 -11.58 8.04
N ILE A 573 10.06 -10.35 7.56
CA ILE A 573 11.32 -9.90 6.94
C ILE A 573 12.25 -9.29 8.00
N THR A 574 11.77 -8.33 8.79
CA THR A 574 12.61 -7.64 9.79
C THR A 574 12.91 -8.54 10.99
N GLY A 575 13.93 -8.21 11.79
CA GLY A 575 14.27 -9.02 12.97
C GLY A 575 13.16 -9.03 14.02
N GLU A 576 12.46 -7.91 14.17
CA GLU A 576 11.26 -7.75 15.00
C GLU A 576 10.13 -8.68 14.52
N GLU A 577 9.84 -8.69 13.21
CA GLU A 577 8.82 -9.53 12.58
C GLU A 577 9.14 -11.02 12.72
N ARG A 578 10.39 -11.43 12.44
CA ARG A 578 10.85 -12.83 12.58
C ARG A 578 10.73 -13.32 14.02
N ALA A 579 11.08 -12.47 15.00
CA ALA A 579 10.97 -12.81 16.42
C ALA A 579 9.51 -12.97 16.86
N LEU A 580 8.62 -12.08 16.39
CA LEU A 580 7.19 -12.14 16.68
C LEU A 580 6.54 -13.41 16.10
N ASN A 581 6.74 -13.71 14.82
CA ASN A 581 6.16 -14.88 14.18
C ASN A 581 6.65 -16.19 14.83
N TYR A 582 7.96 -16.29 15.09
CA TYR A 582 8.52 -17.44 15.78
C TYR A 582 7.94 -17.63 17.20
N SER A 583 7.56 -16.55 17.90
CA SER A 583 6.94 -16.66 19.22
C SER A 583 5.55 -17.29 19.23
N ALA A 584 4.76 -17.15 18.16
CA ALA A 584 3.52 -17.92 17.98
C ALA A 584 3.80 -19.40 17.71
N THR A 585 4.84 -19.70 16.92
CA THR A 585 5.23 -21.09 16.61
C THR A 585 5.74 -21.82 17.86
N ASN A 586 6.37 -21.11 18.80
CA ASN A 586 6.81 -21.65 20.09
C ASN A 586 5.73 -21.54 21.20
N ALA A 587 4.52 -22.01 20.89
CA ALA A 587 3.37 -21.96 21.79
C ALA A 587 3.61 -22.60 23.19
N VAL A 588 4.58 -23.51 23.33
CA VAL A 588 4.96 -24.13 24.62
C VAL A 588 5.47 -23.09 25.63
N GLN A 589 6.27 -22.11 25.17
CA GLN A 589 6.75 -21.04 26.05
C GLN A 589 5.64 -20.05 26.38
N ILE A 590 4.80 -19.70 25.39
CA ILE A 590 3.63 -18.85 25.60
C ILE A 590 2.67 -19.46 26.62
N ALA A 591 2.37 -20.76 26.52
CA ALA A 591 1.51 -21.45 27.49
C ALA A 591 2.10 -21.46 28.91
N SER A 592 3.43 -21.40 29.07
CA SER A 592 4.05 -21.22 30.40
C SER A 592 3.78 -19.81 30.98
N VAL A 593 3.76 -18.78 30.12
CA VAL A 593 3.36 -17.42 30.50
C VAL A 593 1.87 -17.35 30.82
N ILE A 594 1.01 -17.84 29.91
CA ILE A 594 -0.45 -17.83 30.09
C ILE A 594 -0.85 -18.59 31.37
N ARG A 595 -0.26 -19.77 31.65
CA ARG A 595 -0.47 -20.48 32.92
C ARG A 595 -0.15 -19.62 34.14
N SER A 596 0.93 -18.84 34.13
CA SER A 596 1.26 -17.92 35.22
C SER A 596 0.28 -16.74 35.30
N ALA A 597 -0.10 -16.14 34.18
CA ALA A 597 -1.01 -14.99 34.15
C ALA A 597 -2.44 -15.36 34.56
N THR A 598 -2.94 -16.53 34.17
CA THR A 598 -4.27 -17.02 34.59
C THR A 598 -4.32 -17.30 36.10
N SER A 599 -3.23 -17.78 36.70
CA SER A 599 -3.13 -17.94 38.17
C SER A 599 -3.23 -16.60 38.92
N ASP A 600 -2.63 -15.54 38.36
CA ASP A 600 -2.74 -14.17 38.87
C ASP A 600 -4.08 -13.49 38.50
N GLN A 601 -4.91 -14.14 37.66
CA GLN A 601 -6.19 -13.65 37.13
C GLN A 601 -6.05 -12.38 36.27
N LEU A 602 -5.00 -12.35 35.43
CA LEU A 602 -4.67 -11.24 34.53
C LEU A 602 -4.92 -11.58 33.06
N ASP A 603 -5.41 -10.61 32.29
CA ASP A 603 -5.64 -10.69 30.84
C ASP A 603 -4.51 -10.02 30.04
N LEU A 604 -4.34 -10.41 28.77
CA LEU A 604 -3.29 -9.91 27.87
C LEU A 604 -3.66 -8.53 27.30
N ASP A 605 -2.91 -7.51 27.70
CA ASP A 605 -3.03 -6.13 27.21
C ASP A 605 -2.24 -5.94 25.90
N GLN A 606 -0.91 -5.93 26.00
CA GLN A 606 0.00 -5.54 24.93
C GLN A 606 1.09 -6.58 24.68
N ILE A 607 1.30 -6.93 23.40
CA ILE A 607 2.49 -7.59 22.90
C ILE A 607 3.41 -6.50 22.33
N ALA A 608 4.69 -6.51 22.68
CA ALA A 608 5.71 -5.62 22.13
C ALA A 608 7.00 -6.40 21.82
N VAL A 609 7.73 -5.97 20.78
CA VAL A 609 9.03 -6.56 20.42
C VAL A 609 10.06 -5.44 20.34
N ARG A 610 11.24 -5.66 20.94
CA ARG A 610 12.33 -4.67 21.03
C ARG A 610 13.67 -5.34 20.78
N LYS A 611 14.63 -4.65 20.16
CA LYS A 611 15.98 -5.22 19.98
C LYS A 611 16.64 -5.43 21.34
N SER A 612 17.12 -6.65 21.59
CA SER A 612 17.67 -7.02 22.91
C SER A 612 19.05 -6.39 23.10
N PRO A 613 19.35 -5.77 24.26
CA PRO A 613 20.68 -5.23 24.55
C PRO A 613 21.70 -6.33 24.94
N VAL A 614 21.27 -7.59 25.10
CA VAL A 614 22.12 -8.71 25.55
C VAL A 614 22.10 -9.83 24.52
N CYS A 615 23.05 -9.77 23.59
CA CYS A 615 23.26 -10.76 22.54
C CYS A 615 24.70 -11.30 22.59
N ARG A 616 24.95 -12.43 21.90
CA ARG A 616 26.31 -12.84 21.56
C ARG A 616 26.86 -11.91 20.46
N PRO A 617 28.19 -11.81 20.28
CA PRO A 617 28.74 -11.25 19.04
C PRO A 617 28.12 -11.92 17.82
N ASP A 618 27.83 -11.12 16.80
CA ASP A 618 27.15 -11.51 15.56
C ASP A 618 25.71 -12.07 15.69
N SER A 619 25.15 -12.17 16.90
CA SER A 619 23.72 -12.48 17.12
C SER A 619 22.85 -11.23 16.99
N GLU A 620 21.80 -11.33 16.19
CA GLU A 620 20.63 -10.45 16.18
C GLU A 620 19.51 -11.05 17.04
N CYS A 621 19.32 -10.53 18.25
CA CYS A 621 18.24 -10.97 19.15
C CYS A 621 17.27 -9.86 19.54
N TYR A 622 16.04 -10.28 19.82
CA TYR A 622 14.89 -9.46 20.15
C TYR A 622 14.22 -9.95 21.42
N ASP A 623 13.91 -9.02 22.30
CA ASP A 623 13.10 -9.23 23.49
C ASP A 623 11.62 -9.10 23.11
N VAL A 624 10.85 -10.18 23.29
CA VAL A 624 9.39 -10.19 23.17
C VAL A 624 8.81 -9.96 24.56
N GLU A 625 8.10 -8.85 24.74
CA GLU A 625 7.49 -8.39 25.99
C GLU A 625 5.97 -8.55 25.94
N LEU A 626 5.40 -9.29 26.90
CA LEU A 626 3.97 -9.53 27.06
C LEU A 626 3.49 -8.83 28.33
N SER A 627 2.64 -7.80 28.17
CA SER A 627 2.07 -7.02 29.27
C SER A 627 0.67 -7.54 29.60
N PHE A 628 0.40 -7.78 30.88
CA PHE A 628 -0.89 -8.27 31.40
C PHE A 628 -1.45 -7.32 32.48
N PHE A 629 -2.77 -7.25 32.60
CA PHE A 629 -3.49 -6.38 33.54
C PHE A 629 -4.63 -7.11 34.25
N ASP A 630 -5.07 -6.63 35.42
CA ASP A 630 -6.29 -7.14 36.07
C ASP A 630 -7.52 -6.42 35.48
N PRO A 631 -8.41 -7.11 34.74
CA PRO A 631 -9.58 -6.49 34.12
C PRO A 631 -10.60 -5.96 35.13
N ARG A 632 -10.51 -6.36 36.41
CA ARG A 632 -11.43 -5.93 37.49
C ARG A 632 -10.90 -4.72 38.25
N ASN A 633 -9.59 -4.44 38.17
CA ASN A 633 -8.97 -3.31 38.85
C ASN A 633 -7.72 -2.82 38.11
N THR A 634 -7.93 -1.88 37.18
CA THR A 634 -6.89 -1.23 36.38
C THR A 634 -5.88 -0.40 37.19
N ASN A 635 -6.07 -0.22 38.50
CA ASN A 635 -5.09 0.41 39.39
C ASN A 635 -4.01 -0.57 39.90
N VAL A 636 -4.13 -1.87 39.60
CA VAL A 636 -3.11 -2.88 39.90
C VAL A 636 -1.95 -2.76 38.91
N ALA A 637 -0.71 -2.86 39.39
CA ALA A 637 0.48 -2.83 38.56
C ALA A 637 0.49 -3.99 37.54
N SER A 638 0.62 -3.68 36.25
CA SER A 638 0.69 -4.66 35.16
C SER A 638 1.80 -5.67 35.39
N ARG A 639 1.56 -6.95 35.07
CA ARG A 639 2.62 -7.97 35.06
C ARG A 639 3.22 -8.07 33.67
N VAL A 640 4.53 -7.93 33.56
CA VAL A 640 5.28 -8.06 32.30
C VAL A 640 6.05 -9.38 32.31
N PHE A 641 5.92 -10.15 31.23
CA PHE A 641 6.74 -11.31 30.94
C PHE A 641 7.64 -11.01 29.74
N ARG A 642 8.88 -11.51 29.74
CA ARG A 642 9.82 -11.32 28.63
C ARG A 642 10.64 -12.57 28.36
N PHE A 643 10.80 -12.90 27.09
CA PHE A 643 11.77 -13.88 26.60
C PHE A 643 12.51 -13.30 25.39
N THR A 644 13.71 -13.79 25.14
CA THR A 644 14.57 -13.29 24.06
C THR A 644 14.61 -14.32 22.94
N VAL A 645 14.49 -13.88 21.68
CA VAL A 645 14.58 -14.69 20.47
C VAL A 645 15.77 -14.21 19.65
N ASP A 646 16.71 -15.10 19.33
CA ASP A 646 17.77 -14.88 18.34
C ASP A 646 17.21 -15.26 16.96
N VAL A 647 17.30 -14.33 16.01
CA VAL A 647 16.75 -14.41 14.64
C VAL A 647 17.85 -14.34 13.58
N SER A 648 19.11 -14.57 13.95
CA SER A 648 20.29 -14.42 13.06
C SER A 648 20.34 -15.43 11.91
N ASP A 649 19.74 -16.60 12.12
CA ASP A 649 19.65 -17.70 11.15
C ASP A 649 18.20 -17.80 10.63
N VAL A 650 18.02 -18.55 9.54
CA VAL A 650 16.74 -18.86 8.89
C VAL A 650 15.74 -19.50 9.87
N ILE A 651 16.24 -20.14 10.93
CA ILE A 651 15.46 -20.79 11.99
C ILE A 651 15.78 -20.07 13.31
N PRO A 652 14.89 -19.19 13.80
CA PRO A 652 15.11 -18.52 15.08
C PRO A 652 15.17 -19.48 16.28
N VAL A 653 15.77 -19.03 17.38
CA VAL A 653 15.92 -19.80 18.62
C VAL A 653 15.68 -18.94 19.86
N THR A 654 15.04 -19.48 20.89
CA THR A 654 14.85 -18.76 22.17
C THR A 654 16.10 -18.80 23.04
N VAL A 655 16.48 -17.66 23.60
CA VAL A 655 17.70 -17.47 24.40
C VAL A 655 17.34 -17.30 25.88
N GLY A 656 17.62 -18.35 26.67
CA GLY A 656 17.43 -18.35 28.12
C GLY A 656 15.97 -18.54 28.58
N PRO A 657 15.71 -18.49 29.90
CA PRO A 657 14.38 -18.67 30.46
C PRO A 657 13.57 -17.37 30.46
N VAL A 658 12.24 -17.53 30.35
CA VAL A 658 11.27 -16.44 30.52
C VAL A 658 11.51 -15.71 31.85
N ARG A 659 11.45 -14.38 31.82
CA ARG A 659 11.52 -13.49 33.00
C ARG A 659 10.15 -12.86 33.23
N SER A 660 9.83 -12.52 34.48
CA SER A 660 8.62 -11.73 34.79
C SER A 660 8.88 -10.73 35.92
N TRP A 661 8.22 -9.58 35.86
CA TRP A 661 8.23 -8.55 36.90
C TRP A 661 6.95 -7.70 36.84
N THR A 662 6.71 -6.88 37.86
CA THR A 662 5.60 -5.91 37.87
C THR A 662 6.05 -4.55 37.34
N ARG A 663 5.28 -3.98 36.42
CA ARG A 663 5.42 -2.60 35.92
C ARG A 663 4.29 -1.77 36.52
N ARG A 664 4.61 -0.64 37.15
CA ARG A 664 3.58 0.28 37.66
C ARG A 664 2.77 0.82 36.47
N ALA A 665 1.45 0.90 36.64
CA ALA A 665 0.56 1.63 35.73
C ALA A 665 0.80 3.16 35.85
#